data_AF-A0A7Y5CDD3-F1
#
_entry.id   AF-A0A7Y5CDD3-F1
#
_cell.length_a   1.000
_cell.length_b   1.000
_cell.length_c   1.000
_cell.angle_alpha   90.00
_cell.angle_beta   90.00
_cell.angle_gamma   90.00
#
_symmetry.space_group_name_H-M   'P 1'
#
loop_
_entity.id
_entity.type
_entity.pdbx_description
1 polymer ?
#
loop_
_entity_poly.entity_id
_entity_poly.type
_entity_poly.pdbx_seq_one_letter_code
_entity_poly.pdbx_strand_id
1 'polypeptide(L)'
;MKLHIDVQNLPGVLARKVVVAFAFLFVASAFASPSGWIVEEVARGDSWVSPYWGYCAPKIAFDGSAYYTVGLWGDSPETSHGVVYKRRDGGWVKGAELAGVYQPPLVLLDASGRVIVVYNQWEKPIIILRGKTPGAIDDFETLPPHPDMTNAFYPGVAIRGDTLYFAFCSTPSYTMYISSLDLATLTWSPLATMQEGQVETKPKTAWTYPILVPDEQGVHVIATNCPDGGDENSYNIVWYLYYRIGEVAPALRERVAESPVGNIAYATDMTVDASGQVHVMHMYNVHKYGDPLPADSEPAGTYHSWRDANGAWKREFIAPSTIAALYRGENEVGTVLTIGGVLSKRSVTQTAKPGALIAPEQLPGAPGFFDVISPCSGSNLSKGLAVVLDSLPSPTDKPTSRVLLAALPLRRVGSNAMINGDFAQWDSYTGESVTTTTVGVPADSIPKHWYGGPGVGATATYDVIKRGTNDADSPERFLRVSWSVAPENWGEEHHKGAVRYTFLEYFGIQDVHRFAGKTVLLRFRARCSEAGIDLVPIMWHSYDAKTPGIVAVKGKGYELFESSGAPGKAAVAEGAPNPNAVCKLETDWQTFEKVLTLPSTGGKSITDGHYTGVGFDLTVGKPIAVDLANVELYELAP
;
A
#
# COMPACT_ATOMS: atom_id res chain seq x y z
N MET A 1 -35.75 -8.56 17.63
CA MET A 1 -36.84 -7.56 17.46
C MET A 1 -37.19 -7.50 15.98
N LYS A 2 -38.33 -8.07 15.56
CA LYS A 2 -38.79 -8.03 14.16
C LYS A 2 -39.60 -6.75 13.96
N LEU A 3 -39.09 -5.81 13.18
CA LEU A 3 -39.84 -4.62 12.78
C LEU A 3 -40.68 -4.99 11.54
N HIS A 4 -42.00 -5.02 11.68
CA HIS A 4 -42.92 -5.18 10.56
C HIS A 4 -43.29 -3.78 10.07
N ILE A 5 -42.81 -3.38 8.90
CA ILE A 5 -43.24 -2.14 8.24
C ILE A 5 -44.22 -2.52 7.14
N ASP A 6 -45.47 -2.08 7.28
CA ASP A 6 -46.50 -2.24 6.27
C ASP A 6 -46.34 -1.16 5.19
N VAL A 7 -45.87 -1.56 4.00
CA VAL A 7 -45.48 -0.65 2.91
C VAL A 7 -46.67 -0.28 2.02
N GLN A 8 -47.88 -0.81 2.27
CA GLN A 8 -49.02 -0.64 1.35
C GLN A 8 -49.69 0.74 1.39
N ASN A 9 -49.34 1.62 2.33
CA ASN A 9 -50.00 2.92 2.53
C ASN A 9 -49.10 4.16 2.33
N LEU A 10 -47.91 4.03 1.74
CA LEU A 10 -47.03 5.18 1.49
C LEU A 10 -47.22 5.74 0.06
N PRO A 11 -47.36 7.07 -0.13
CA PRO A 11 -47.40 7.69 -1.45
C PRO A 11 -46.15 7.33 -2.26
N GLY A 12 -46.31 6.90 -3.52
CA GLY A 12 -45.28 6.22 -4.32
C GLY A 12 -43.94 6.98 -4.52
N VAL A 13 -43.90 8.29 -4.27
CA VAL A 13 -42.67 9.10 -4.33
C VAL A 13 -41.88 9.06 -3.01
N LEU A 14 -42.55 8.89 -1.86
CA LEU A 14 -41.91 8.83 -0.55
C LEU A 14 -41.35 7.44 -0.26
N ALA A 15 -42.05 6.38 -0.65
CA ALA A 15 -41.59 4.99 -0.51
C ALA A 15 -40.27 4.73 -1.28
N ARG A 16 -40.12 5.29 -2.48
CA ARG A 16 -38.88 5.18 -3.27
C ARG A 16 -37.70 5.94 -2.64
N LYS A 17 -37.95 7.11 -2.04
CA LYS A 17 -36.89 7.88 -1.36
C LYS A 17 -36.45 7.24 -0.05
N VAL A 18 -37.37 6.63 0.71
CA VAL A 18 -37.05 5.95 1.97
C VAL A 18 -36.32 4.63 1.71
N VAL A 19 -36.69 3.85 0.69
CA VAL A 19 -35.98 2.61 0.34
C VAL A 19 -34.58 2.90 -0.23
N VAL A 20 -34.41 3.96 -1.04
CA VAL A 20 -33.08 4.38 -1.53
C VAL A 20 -32.22 4.94 -0.39
N ALA A 21 -32.78 5.70 0.55
CA ALA A 21 -32.05 6.20 1.71
C ALA A 21 -31.65 5.06 2.67
N PHE A 22 -32.52 4.07 2.90
CA PHE A 22 -32.18 2.90 3.74
C PHE A 22 -31.19 1.94 3.05
N ALA A 23 -31.24 1.80 1.72
CA ALA A 23 -30.22 1.06 0.97
C ALA A 23 -28.86 1.79 1.01
N PHE A 24 -28.84 3.12 0.97
CA PHE A 24 -27.61 3.90 1.14
C PHE A 24 -27.03 3.84 2.56
N LEU A 25 -27.88 3.81 3.59
CA LEU A 25 -27.43 3.66 4.98
C LEU A 25 -26.88 2.27 5.32
N PHE A 26 -27.32 1.21 4.62
CA PHE A 26 -26.79 -0.14 4.83
C PHE A 26 -25.56 -0.48 3.98
N VAL A 27 -25.24 0.29 2.93
CA VAL A 27 -23.99 0.14 2.17
C VAL A 27 -22.84 0.95 2.80
N ALA A 28 -23.14 1.95 3.63
CA ALA A 28 -22.13 2.81 4.29
C ALA A 28 -21.46 2.20 5.54
N SER A 29 -21.73 0.93 5.89
CA SER A 29 -21.16 0.28 7.08
C SER A 29 -20.55 -1.10 6.81
N ALA A 30 -20.27 -1.42 5.55
CA ALA A 30 -19.22 -2.40 5.25
C ALA A 30 -17.88 -1.72 5.60
N PHE A 31 -17.50 -1.79 6.88
CA PHE A 31 -16.19 -1.38 7.35
C PHE A 31 -15.15 -1.99 6.42
N ALA A 32 -14.54 -1.15 5.57
CA ALA A 32 -13.37 -1.52 4.81
C ALA A 32 -12.38 -2.05 5.85
N SER A 33 -12.08 -3.36 5.80
CA SER A 33 -10.92 -3.89 6.51
C SER A 33 -9.77 -2.97 6.15
N PRO A 34 -9.07 -2.34 7.10
CA PRO A 34 -7.91 -1.54 6.75
C PRO A 34 -7.09 -2.35 5.77
N SER A 35 -6.99 -1.75 4.58
CA SER A 35 -6.21 -2.31 3.51
C SER A 35 -4.80 -2.51 4.12
N GLY A 36 -4.00 -3.48 3.66
CA GLY A 36 -2.66 -3.75 4.21
C GLY A 36 -1.64 -2.61 4.05
N TRP A 37 -2.08 -1.36 4.20
CA TRP A 37 -1.54 -0.10 3.77
C TRP A 37 -1.78 0.96 4.85
N ILE A 38 -0.80 1.84 5.03
CA ILE A 38 -0.96 3.12 5.73
C ILE A 38 -0.96 4.24 4.70
N VAL A 39 -1.85 5.21 4.86
CA VAL A 39 -1.90 6.43 4.04
C VAL A 39 -1.35 7.57 4.88
N GLU A 40 -0.27 8.20 4.42
CA GLU A 40 0.43 9.27 5.11
C GLU A 40 0.49 10.52 4.23
N GLU A 41 0.37 11.70 4.84
CA GLU A 41 0.71 12.96 4.18
C GLU A 41 2.23 13.09 4.10
N VAL A 42 2.75 13.26 2.89
CA VAL A 42 4.16 13.53 2.62
C VAL A 42 4.44 15.02 2.81
N ALA A 43 3.60 15.86 2.19
CA ALA A 43 3.73 17.31 2.19
C ALA A 43 2.47 17.98 1.62
N ARG A 44 2.35 19.28 1.87
CA ARG A 44 1.29 20.13 1.33
C ARG A 44 1.86 21.48 0.92
N GLY A 45 1.37 22.01 -0.20
CA GLY A 45 1.82 23.30 -0.72
C GLY A 45 1.08 23.69 -1.98
N ASP A 46 1.38 24.88 -2.48
CA ASP A 46 0.83 25.37 -3.74
C ASP A 46 1.63 24.82 -4.92
N SER A 47 0.93 24.32 -5.93
CA SER A 47 1.54 23.86 -7.17
C SER A 47 0.65 24.16 -8.38
N TRP A 48 1.23 24.80 -9.40
CA TRP A 48 0.54 25.17 -10.64
C TRP A 48 0.13 23.97 -11.49
N VAL A 49 0.76 22.82 -11.25
CA VAL A 49 0.48 21.54 -11.90
C VAL A 49 0.42 20.43 -10.83
N SER A 50 0.06 19.20 -11.21
CA SER A 50 0.25 18.07 -10.30
C SER A 50 1.74 17.90 -9.97
N PRO A 51 2.11 17.76 -8.69
CA PRO A 51 3.49 17.48 -8.28
C PRO A 51 4.01 16.11 -8.72
N TYR A 52 3.15 15.24 -9.27
CA TYR A 52 3.50 13.95 -9.86
C TYR A 52 3.11 13.84 -11.33
N TRP A 53 2.86 14.97 -12.00
CA TRP A 53 2.71 14.97 -13.46
C TRP A 53 3.95 14.37 -14.16
N GLY A 54 3.71 13.78 -15.35
CA GLY A 54 4.75 13.14 -16.16
C GLY A 54 4.82 11.62 -16.03
N TYR A 55 3.64 10.97 -15.99
CA TYR A 55 3.36 9.52 -15.98
C TYR A 55 4.56 8.57 -16.08
N CYS A 56 4.67 7.68 -15.09
CA CYS A 56 5.59 6.52 -15.06
C CYS A 56 7.05 6.82 -15.31
N ALA A 57 7.45 7.95 -14.78
CA ALA A 57 8.82 8.27 -14.46
C ALA A 57 8.98 8.16 -12.93
N PRO A 58 9.97 7.41 -12.40
CA PRO A 58 10.05 7.06 -10.98
C PRO A 58 9.88 8.26 -10.02
N LYS A 59 8.82 8.23 -9.21
CA LYS A 59 8.53 9.23 -8.15
C LYS A 59 8.64 8.65 -6.76
N ILE A 60 8.68 7.33 -6.62
CA ILE A 60 8.90 6.65 -5.34
C ILE A 60 10.03 5.64 -5.47
N ALA A 61 10.91 5.62 -4.47
CA ALA A 61 11.95 4.61 -4.34
C ALA A 61 12.03 4.03 -2.92
N PHE A 62 12.53 2.80 -2.76
CA PHE A 62 12.73 2.15 -1.46
C PHE A 62 14.06 1.39 -1.41
N ASP A 63 14.91 1.71 -0.44
CA ASP A 63 16.24 1.08 -0.31
C ASP A 63 16.25 -0.21 0.53
N GLY A 64 15.09 -0.66 1.00
CA GLY A 64 14.97 -1.77 1.95
C GLY A 64 14.70 -1.31 3.39
N SER A 65 15.00 -0.05 3.70
CA SER A 65 14.84 0.58 5.01
C SER A 65 13.93 1.81 5.00
N ALA A 66 14.05 2.69 4.00
CA ALA A 66 13.35 3.96 3.92
C ALA A 66 12.77 4.18 2.52
N TYR A 67 11.61 4.85 2.49
CA TYR A 67 11.00 5.33 1.26
C TYR A 67 11.48 6.75 0.95
N TYR A 68 11.62 7.02 -0.34
CA TYR A 68 12.01 8.31 -0.89
C TYR A 68 10.96 8.73 -1.91
N THR A 69 10.62 10.02 -1.91
CA THR A 69 9.77 10.61 -2.94
C THR A 69 10.22 12.02 -3.24
N VAL A 70 9.61 12.64 -4.24
CA VAL A 70 9.88 14.00 -4.69
C VAL A 70 8.58 14.78 -4.88
N GLY A 71 8.63 16.10 -4.89
CA GLY A 71 7.47 16.95 -5.19
C GLY A 71 7.86 18.17 -5.99
N LEU A 72 6.93 18.71 -6.78
CA LEU A 72 7.04 20.00 -7.46
C LEU A 72 6.08 21.01 -6.82
N TRP A 73 6.60 22.18 -6.48
CA TRP A 73 5.84 23.26 -5.84
C TRP A 73 6.12 24.58 -6.55
N GLY A 74 5.23 25.54 -6.40
CA GLY A 74 5.31 26.86 -7.03
C GLY A 74 3.99 27.23 -7.71
N ASP A 75 3.69 28.52 -7.80
CA ASP A 75 2.46 29.05 -8.40
C ASP A 75 2.53 29.22 -9.93
N SER A 76 3.73 29.05 -10.51
CA SER A 76 3.99 29.16 -11.94
C SER A 76 5.22 28.32 -12.33
N PRO A 77 5.42 28.04 -13.64
CA PRO A 77 6.63 27.39 -14.13
C PRO A 77 7.93 28.12 -13.75
N GLU A 78 7.89 29.44 -13.61
CA GLU A 78 9.07 30.27 -13.33
C GLU A 78 9.46 30.26 -11.84
N THR A 79 8.48 30.07 -10.96
CA THR A 79 8.70 30.00 -9.51
C THR A 79 8.83 28.57 -9.00
N SER A 80 8.72 27.58 -9.89
CA SER A 80 8.67 26.20 -9.46
C SER A 80 10.01 25.62 -9.01
N HIS A 81 9.93 24.83 -7.95
CA HIS A 81 11.04 24.15 -7.33
C HIS A 81 10.67 22.72 -6.97
N GLY A 82 11.66 21.84 -7.02
CA GLY A 82 11.54 20.46 -6.59
C GLY A 82 11.88 20.33 -5.11
N VAL A 83 11.37 19.29 -4.46
CA VAL A 83 11.76 18.93 -3.09
C VAL A 83 11.96 17.42 -3.00
N VAL A 84 13.03 16.99 -2.34
CA VAL A 84 13.29 15.58 -2.03
C VAL A 84 12.76 15.26 -0.63
N TYR A 85 12.07 14.13 -0.49
CA TYR A 85 11.53 13.68 0.79
C TYR A 85 12.05 12.28 1.12
N LYS A 86 12.28 12.05 2.41
CA LYS A 86 12.59 10.72 2.97
C LYS A 86 11.60 10.40 4.06
N ARG A 87 11.10 9.18 4.09
CA ARG A 87 10.35 8.68 5.23
C ARG A 87 11.30 8.19 6.32
N ARG A 88 11.12 8.69 7.55
CA ARG A 88 11.80 8.24 8.77
C ARG A 88 10.77 7.72 9.78
N ASP A 89 11.23 7.20 10.91
CA ASP A 89 10.36 6.91 12.04
C ASP A 89 9.71 8.24 12.49
N GLY A 90 8.37 8.30 12.50
CA GLY A 90 7.60 9.51 12.82
C GLY A 90 7.16 10.36 11.62
N GLY A 91 7.40 9.92 10.38
CA GLY A 91 6.80 10.52 9.18
C GLY A 91 7.80 10.94 8.10
N TRP A 92 7.34 11.81 7.20
CA TRP A 92 8.13 12.30 6.07
C TRP A 92 8.94 13.54 6.47
N VAL A 93 10.23 13.55 6.11
CA VAL A 93 11.12 14.70 6.30
C VAL A 93 11.50 15.31 4.97
N LYS A 94 11.52 16.65 4.92
CA LYS A 94 11.99 17.45 3.79
C LYS A 94 13.53 17.45 3.74
N GLY A 95 14.08 17.23 2.55
CA GLY A 95 15.50 17.33 2.23
C GLY A 95 15.82 18.53 1.35
N ALA A 96 16.64 18.31 0.32
CA ALA A 96 17.05 19.34 -0.63
C ALA A 96 15.86 19.95 -1.35
N GLU A 97 16.00 21.25 -1.59
CA GLU A 97 15.15 22.02 -2.49
C GLU A 97 15.91 22.24 -3.81
N LEU A 98 15.24 21.97 -4.93
CA LEU A 98 15.81 21.97 -6.27
C LEU A 98 15.30 23.20 -7.00
N ALA A 99 16.19 24.09 -7.41
CA ALA A 99 15.78 25.35 -8.04
C ALA A 99 15.46 25.20 -9.54
N GLY A 100 14.52 26.01 -10.03
CA GLY A 100 14.22 26.18 -11.46
C GLY A 100 13.68 24.92 -12.13
N VAL A 101 12.97 24.09 -11.38
CA VAL A 101 12.46 22.80 -11.87
C VAL A 101 11.23 23.05 -12.74
N TYR A 102 11.27 22.59 -13.99
CA TYR A 102 10.14 22.76 -14.90
C TYR A 102 9.09 21.63 -14.76
N GLN A 103 9.55 20.38 -14.60
CA GLN A 103 8.67 19.22 -14.44
C GLN A 103 8.98 18.49 -13.14
N PRO A 104 7.99 17.78 -12.57
CA PRO A 104 8.21 17.00 -11.37
C PRO A 104 9.52 16.20 -11.40
N PRO A 105 10.41 16.36 -10.39
CA PRO A 105 11.65 15.59 -10.32
C PRO A 105 11.39 14.09 -10.31
N LEU A 106 12.43 13.31 -10.55
CA LEU A 106 12.43 11.85 -10.56
C LEU A 106 13.38 11.37 -9.47
N VAL A 107 13.06 10.25 -8.83
CA VAL A 107 13.86 9.66 -7.76
C VAL A 107 14.17 8.20 -8.04
N LEU A 108 15.45 7.84 -7.92
CA LEU A 108 15.97 6.49 -8.10
C LEU A 108 16.96 6.17 -6.98
N LEU A 109 17.40 4.91 -6.94
CA LEU A 109 18.45 4.42 -6.07
C LEU A 109 19.50 3.69 -6.90
N ASP A 110 20.78 4.02 -6.67
CA ASP A 110 21.86 3.19 -7.20
C ASP A 110 22.05 1.89 -6.40
N ALA A 111 22.91 1.01 -6.89
CA ALA A 111 23.20 -0.28 -6.26
C ALA A 111 23.75 -0.15 -4.81
N SER A 112 24.25 1.02 -4.43
CA SER A 112 24.74 1.31 -3.07
C SER A 112 23.68 1.96 -2.18
N GLY A 113 22.44 2.12 -2.66
CA GLY A 113 21.36 2.78 -1.93
C GLY A 113 21.52 4.30 -1.84
N ARG A 114 22.34 4.92 -2.70
CA ARG A 114 22.42 6.38 -2.80
C ARG A 114 21.25 6.89 -3.62
N VAL A 115 20.60 7.94 -3.13
CA VAL A 115 19.46 8.58 -3.80
C VAL A 115 19.98 9.30 -5.04
N ILE A 116 19.37 9.02 -6.19
CA ILE A 116 19.60 9.76 -7.43
C ILE A 116 18.35 10.59 -7.70
N VAL A 117 18.54 11.88 -7.95
CA VAL A 117 17.46 12.79 -8.32
C VAL A 117 17.72 13.34 -9.71
N VAL A 118 16.74 13.21 -10.60
CA VAL A 118 16.82 13.71 -11.97
C VAL A 118 15.74 14.75 -12.18
N TYR A 119 16.09 15.89 -12.75
CA TYR A 119 15.13 16.92 -13.11
C TYR A 119 15.61 17.76 -14.28
N ASN A 120 14.68 18.44 -14.94
CA ASN A 120 14.98 19.39 -16.00
C ASN A 120 14.63 20.82 -15.59
N GLN A 121 15.30 21.75 -16.24
CA GLN A 121 14.99 23.17 -16.20
C GLN A 121 14.64 23.62 -17.62
N TRP A 122 13.93 24.73 -17.72
CA TRP A 122 13.53 25.27 -19.02
C TRP A 122 14.74 25.51 -19.93
N GLU A 123 14.76 24.87 -21.11
CA GLU A 123 15.83 25.00 -22.11
C GLU A 123 17.24 24.70 -21.58
N LYS A 124 17.35 23.77 -20.63
CA LYS A 124 18.64 23.29 -20.09
C LYS A 124 18.80 21.78 -20.25
N PRO A 125 20.05 21.29 -20.22
CA PRO A 125 20.31 19.85 -20.10
C PRO A 125 19.67 19.30 -18.81
N ILE A 126 19.43 18.00 -18.77
CA ILE A 126 19.00 17.29 -17.57
C ILE A 126 20.06 17.47 -16.48
N ILE A 127 19.61 17.74 -15.25
CA ILE A 127 20.45 17.73 -14.06
C ILE A 127 20.27 16.40 -13.35
N ILE A 128 21.40 15.78 -13.00
CA ILE A 128 21.44 14.52 -12.27
C ILE A 128 22.21 14.76 -10.98
N LEU A 129 21.55 14.54 -9.85
CA LEU A 129 22.14 14.61 -8.53
C LEU A 129 22.27 13.19 -7.97
N ARG A 130 23.38 12.90 -7.30
CA ARG A 130 23.59 11.63 -6.57
C ARG A 130 23.96 11.93 -5.12
N GLY A 131 23.27 11.29 -4.18
CA GLY A 131 23.57 11.47 -2.76
C GLY A 131 25.01 11.03 -2.48
N LYS A 132 25.77 11.81 -1.71
CA LYS A 132 27.17 11.46 -1.41
C LYS A 132 27.31 10.22 -0.54
N THR A 133 26.29 9.91 0.25
CA THR A 133 26.19 8.72 1.09
C THR A 133 24.83 8.03 0.91
N PRO A 134 24.71 6.71 1.21
CA PRO A 134 23.46 5.98 1.10
C PRO A 134 22.33 6.67 1.88
N GLY A 135 21.19 6.86 1.22
CA GLY A 135 20.00 7.48 1.80
C GLY A 135 20.10 8.97 2.15
N ALA A 136 21.15 9.69 1.74
CA ALA A 136 21.23 11.14 1.86
C ALA A 136 20.18 11.82 0.96
N ILE A 137 19.54 12.89 1.47
CA ILE A 137 18.50 13.64 0.75
C ILE A 137 18.76 15.14 0.67
N ASP A 138 19.87 15.62 1.22
CA ASP A 138 20.27 17.02 1.32
C ASP A 138 21.75 17.26 0.96
N ASP A 139 22.55 16.20 0.86
CA ASP A 139 23.95 16.27 0.44
C ASP A 139 24.18 15.48 -0.85
N PHE A 140 24.21 16.22 -1.96
CA PHE A 140 24.34 15.67 -3.32
C PHE A 140 25.65 16.11 -3.98
N GLU A 141 26.16 15.27 -4.87
CA GLU A 141 27.05 15.66 -5.96
C GLU A 141 26.25 15.77 -7.27
N THR A 142 26.68 16.67 -8.15
CA THR A 142 26.12 16.77 -9.50
C THR A 142 26.92 15.87 -10.44
N LEU A 143 26.24 14.94 -11.11
CA LEU A 143 26.85 14.08 -12.13
C LEU A 143 26.98 14.84 -13.47
N PRO A 144 27.95 14.48 -14.33
CA PRO A 144 28.15 15.18 -15.59
C PRO A 144 26.92 15.04 -16.51
N PRO A 145 26.42 16.13 -17.12
CA PRO A 145 25.39 16.03 -18.14
C PRO A 145 25.96 15.35 -19.40
N HIS A 146 25.07 14.82 -20.25
CA HIS A 146 25.50 14.31 -21.55
C HIS A 146 26.08 15.47 -22.40
N PRO A 147 27.26 15.31 -23.03
CA PRO A 147 27.95 16.40 -23.74
C PRO A 147 27.13 17.02 -24.88
N ASP A 148 26.36 16.20 -25.60
CA ASP A 148 25.54 16.64 -26.74
C ASP A 148 24.09 17.04 -26.34
N MET A 149 23.73 16.97 -25.06
CA MET A 149 22.40 17.33 -24.59
C MET A 149 22.36 18.83 -24.31
N THR A 150 21.82 19.61 -25.25
CA THR A 150 21.68 21.07 -25.10
C THR A 150 20.46 21.45 -24.26
N ASN A 151 19.36 20.72 -24.43
CA ASN A 151 18.14 20.85 -23.65
C ASN A 151 17.37 19.54 -23.60
N ALA A 152 16.55 19.36 -22.58
CA ALA A 152 15.75 18.16 -22.41
C ALA A 152 14.41 18.43 -21.72
N PHE A 153 13.36 17.89 -22.33
CA PHE A 153 11.99 17.95 -21.85
C PHE A 153 11.39 16.55 -21.81
N TYR A 154 10.41 16.39 -20.91
CA TYR A 154 9.70 15.15 -20.64
C TYR A 154 10.66 13.96 -20.44
N PRO A 155 11.63 14.06 -19.50
CA PRO A 155 12.59 12.98 -19.31
C PRO A 155 11.91 11.74 -18.75
N GLY A 156 12.16 10.61 -19.40
CA GLY A 156 11.97 9.27 -18.83
C GLY A 156 13.30 8.73 -18.39
N VAL A 157 13.35 8.14 -17.19
CA VAL A 157 14.57 7.55 -16.64
C VAL A 157 14.30 6.21 -15.97
N ALA A 158 15.27 5.33 -16.04
CA ALA A 158 15.28 4.08 -15.30
C ALA A 158 16.71 3.69 -14.93
N ILE A 159 16.88 2.87 -13.90
CA ILE A 159 18.17 2.34 -13.49
C ILE A 159 18.15 0.81 -13.49
N ARG A 160 19.28 0.21 -13.87
CA ARG A 160 19.56 -1.21 -13.65
C ARG A 160 21.05 -1.38 -13.36
N GLY A 161 21.37 -1.97 -12.22
CA GLY A 161 22.76 -2.05 -11.75
C GLY A 161 23.36 -0.65 -11.67
N ASP A 162 24.51 -0.46 -12.31
CA ASP A 162 25.20 0.83 -12.38
C ASP A 162 24.89 1.64 -13.65
N THR A 163 23.85 1.29 -14.40
CA THR A 163 23.49 2.00 -15.64
C THR A 163 22.18 2.78 -15.47
N LEU A 164 22.26 4.10 -15.64
CA LEU A 164 21.09 4.96 -15.81
C LEU A 164 20.73 5.05 -17.29
N TYR A 165 19.47 4.84 -17.63
CA TYR A 165 18.92 5.01 -18.97
C TYR A 165 18.06 6.28 -19.02
N PHE A 166 18.16 7.02 -20.12
CA PHE A 166 17.46 8.28 -20.34
C PHE A 166 16.79 8.25 -21.71
N ALA A 167 15.55 8.71 -21.77
CA ALA A 167 14.94 9.19 -23.00
C ALA A 167 14.30 10.55 -22.76
N PHE A 168 14.40 11.46 -23.72
CA PHE A 168 13.90 12.82 -23.59
C PHE A 168 13.67 13.44 -24.96
N CYS A 169 12.80 14.45 -25.05
CA CYS A 169 12.69 15.24 -26.25
C CYS A 169 13.46 16.56 -26.13
N SER A 170 14.03 17.02 -27.25
CA SER A 170 14.63 18.35 -27.37
C SER A 170 13.62 19.29 -28.02
N THR A 171 13.49 20.51 -27.51
CA THR A 171 12.67 21.57 -28.12
C THR A 171 13.58 22.61 -28.80
N PRO A 172 13.11 23.31 -29.84
CA PRO A 172 11.77 23.28 -30.41
C PRO A 172 11.53 22.17 -31.44
N SER A 173 12.52 21.32 -31.77
CA SER A 173 12.34 20.32 -32.84
C SER A 173 11.41 19.17 -32.46
N TYR A 174 11.26 18.88 -31.17
CA TYR A 174 10.62 17.69 -30.62
C TYR A 174 11.26 16.36 -31.06
N THR A 175 12.53 16.38 -31.45
CA THR A 175 13.30 15.14 -31.67
C THR A 175 13.48 14.42 -30.33
N MET A 176 13.12 13.12 -30.31
CA MET A 176 13.25 12.25 -29.14
C MET A 176 14.58 11.49 -29.22
N TYR A 177 15.34 11.53 -28.13
CA TYR A 177 16.63 10.87 -28.00
C TYR A 177 16.63 9.83 -26.89
N ILE A 178 17.58 8.89 -26.97
CA ILE A 178 17.90 7.91 -25.93
C ILE A 178 19.41 7.86 -25.69
N SER A 179 19.82 7.66 -24.44
CA SER A 179 21.20 7.46 -24.02
C SER A 179 21.27 6.73 -22.68
N SER A 180 22.45 6.27 -22.29
CA SER A 180 22.73 5.79 -20.94
C SER A 180 24.00 6.40 -20.34
N LEU A 181 24.04 6.44 -19.00
CA LEU A 181 25.20 6.82 -18.20
C LEU A 181 25.61 5.63 -17.33
N ASP A 182 26.87 5.22 -17.45
CA ASP A 182 27.49 4.28 -16.53
C ASP A 182 27.94 5.04 -15.26
N LEU A 183 27.40 4.67 -14.10
CA LEU A 183 27.61 5.35 -12.82
C LEU A 183 28.97 5.05 -12.18
N ALA A 184 29.63 3.97 -12.59
CA ALA A 184 30.94 3.58 -12.08
C ALA A 184 32.05 4.37 -12.78
N THR A 185 31.92 4.57 -14.09
CA THR A 185 32.89 5.26 -14.94
C THR A 185 32.52 6.70 -15.27
N LEU A 186 31.26 7.09 -15.01
CA LEU A 186 30.67 8.37 -15.42
C LEU A 186 30.75 8.63 -16.93
N THR A 187 30.75 7.55 -17.72
CA THR A 187 30.82 7.61 -19.19
C THR A 187 29.43 7.50 -19.79
N TRP A 188 29.12 8.42 -20.70
CA TRP A 188 27.88 8.40 -21.49
C TRP A 188 28.02 7.52 -22.73
N SER A 189 26.96 6.79 -23.07
CA SER A 189 26.79 6.27 -24.43
C SER A 189 26.56 7.42 -25.42
N PRO A 190 26.75 7.22 -26.73
CA PRO A 190 26.34 8.20 -27.72
C PRO A 190 24.84 8.51 -27.62
N LEU A 191 24.47 9.77 -27.88
CA LEU A 191 23.08 10.19 -27.97
C LEU A 191 22.47 9.67 -29.28
N ALA A 192 21.50 8.76 -29.17
CA ALA A 192 20.84 8.16 -30.33
C ALA A 192 19.46 8.77 -30.58
N THR A 193 19.17 9.14 -31.82
CA THR A 193 17.83 9.60 -32.22
C THR A 193 16.86 8.43 -32.25
N MET A 194 15.82 8.46 -31.42
CA MET A 194 14.71 7.51 -31.47
C MET A 194 13.72 7.88 -32.59
N GLN A 195 13.39 9.17 -32.69
CA GLN A 195 12.46 9.70 -33.66
C GLN A 195 12.76 11.18 -33.92
N GLU A 196 13.01 11.52 -35.18
CA GLU A 196 13.09 12.91 -35.62
C GLU A 196 11.75 13.62 -35.46
N GLY A 197 11.80 14.82 -34.89
CA GLY A 197 10.61 15.64 -34.68
C GLY A 197 10.23 16.44 -35.93
N GLN A 198 8.94 16.77 -36.04
CA GLN A 198 8.39 17.61 -37.10
C GLN A 198 7.27 18.47 -36.51
N VAL A 199 7.42 19.80 -36.58
CA VAL A 199 6.51 20.76 -35.94
C VAL A 199 5.73 21.64 -36.91
N GLU A 200 6.10 21.66 -38.19
CA GLU A 200 5.59 22.62 -39.16
C GLU A 200 4.19 22.26 -39.66
N THR A 201 3.84 20.97 -39.71
CA THR A 201 2.59 20.49 -40.31
C THR A 201 1.89 19.50 -39.40
N LYS A 202 0.56 19.66 -39.23
CA LYS A 202 -0.26 18.65 -38.54
C LYS A 202 -0.56 17.47 -39.49
N PRO A 203 -0.48 16.20 -39.04
CA PRO A 203 -0.06 15.79 -37.70
C PRO A 203 1.45 15.99 -37.51
N LYS A 204 1.81 16.61 -36.39
CA LYS A 204 3.19 16.77 -35.93
C LYS A 204 3.76 15.42 -35.51
N THR A 205 5.08 15.31 -35.56
CA THR A 205 5.82 14.21 -34.92
C THR A 205 6.48 14.78 -33.70
N ALA A 206 5.88 14.55 -32.53
CA ALA A 206 6.35 15.05 -31.26
C ALA A 206 6.14 13.97 -30.21
N TRP A 207 7.16 13.13 -30.02
CA TRP A 207 7.10 12.09 -29.00
C TRP A 207 7.33 12.71 -27.63
N THR A 208 6.58 12.25 -26.64
CA THR A 208 6.60 12.78 -25.26
C THR A 208 6.40 11.65 -24.25
N TYR A 209 6.75 11.93 -22.99
CA TYR A 209 6.60 11.04 -21.83
C TYR A 209 7.11 9.61 -22.09
N PRO A 210 8.40 9.44 -22.39
CA PRO A 210 8.95 8.12 -22.58
C PRO A 210 8.97 7.35 -21.25
N ILE A 211 8.65 6.06 -21.30
CA ILE A 211 8.66 5.15 -20.15
C ILE A 211 9.71 4.08 -20.42
N LEU A 212 10.65 3.89 -19.49
CA LEU A 212 11.78 2.99 -19.67
C LEU A 212 11.72 1.83 -18.67
N VAL A 213 11.93 0.61 -19.17
CA VAL A 213 12.05 -0.60 -18.34
C VAL A 213 13.27 -1.40 -18.81
N PRO A 214 14.42 -1.33 -18.11
CA PRO A 214 15.61 -2.09 -18.48
C PRO A 214 15.53 -3.56 -18.05
N ASP A 215 15.88 -4.46 -18.96
CA ASP A 215 16.03 -5.90 -18.70
C ASP A 215 17.50 -6.35 -18.76
N GLU A 216 17.78 -7.66 -18.74
CA GLU A 216 19.16 -8.17 -18.84
C GLU A 216 19.81 -7.95 -20.21
N GLN A 217 19.00 -7.76 -21.24
CA GLN A 217 19.41 -7.79 -22.64
C GLN A 217 19.37 -6.39 -23.27
N GLY A 218 18.66 -5.44 -22.66
CA GLY A 218 18.38 -4.14 -23.25
C GLY A 218 17.46 -3.25 -22.41
N VAL A 219 16.83 -2.30 -23.10
CA VAL A 219 15.85 -1.39 -22.52
C VAL A 219 14.59 -1.36 -23.39
N HIS A 220 13.47 -1.66 -22.75
CA HIS A 220 12.14 -1.47 -23.30
C HIS A 220 11.76 0.00 -23.15
N VAL A 221 11.21 0.57 -24.21
CA VAL A 221 10.79 1.97 -24.22
C VAL A 221 9.39 2.10 -24.79
N ILE A 222 8.53 2.84 -24.10
CA ILE A 222 7.28 3.33 -24.66
C ILE A 222 7.39 4.82 -24.88
N ALA A 223 6.83 5.33 -25.98
CA ALA A 223 6.69 6.75 -26.21
C ALA A 223 5.33 7.05 -26.85
N THR A 224 4.79 8.22 -26.54
CA THR A 224 3.49 8.64 -27.10
C THR A 224 3.66 9.83 -28.04
N ASN A 225 3.06 9.75 -29.24
CA ASN A 225 3.06 10.85 -30.19
C ASN A 225 1.96 11.88 -29.88
N CYS A 226 2.33 13.16 -29.86
CA CYS A 226 1.44 14.32 -29.74
C CYS A 226 1.27 14.99 -31.12
N PRO A 227 0.22 14.67 -31.89
CA PRO A 227 0.09 15.08 -33.29
C PRO A 227 -0.31 16.55 -33.47
N ASP A 228 -0.77 17.22 -32.42
CA ASP A 228 -1.09 18.65 -32.44
C ASP A 228 0.04 19.52 -31.86
N GLY A 229 1.05 18.90 -31.24
CA GLY A 229 2.19 19.59 -30.62
C GLY A 229 1.80 20.38 -29.37
N GLY A 230 0.78 19.92 -28.64
CA GLY A 230 0.36 20.48 -27.36
C GLY A 230 -0.83 21.45 -27.46
N ASP A 231 -1.24 21.85 -28.66
CA ASP A 231 -2.33 22.84 -28.86
C ASP A 231 -3.61 22.44 -28.12
N GLU A 232 -4.00 21.16 -28.19
CA GLU A 232 -5.19 20.61 -27.51
C GLU A 232 -4.83 19.43 -26.58
N ASN A 233 -3.52 19.19 -26.37
CA ASN A 233 -2.96 18.08 -25.62
C ASN A 233 -3.57 16.71 -26.04
N SER A 234 -3.72 16.48 -27.35
CA SER A 234 -4.07 15.16 -27.87
C SER A 234 -2.83 14.31 -28.10
N TYR A 235 -3.04 13.00 -28.09
CA TYR A 235 -2.00 11.99 -28.25
C TYR A 235 -2.60 10.87 -29.07
N ASN A 236 -1.96 10.39 -30.13
CA ASN A 236 -2.66 9.52 -31.08
C ASN A 236 -2.00 8.17 -31.33
N ILE A 237 -0.74 7.97 -30.94
CA ILE A 237 -0.04 6.70 -31.14
C ILE A 237 0.81 6.38 -29.93
N VAL A 238 0.68 5.15 -29.43
CA VAL A 238 1.57 4.53 -28.45
C VAL A 238 2.56 3.64 -29.18
N TRP A 239 3.84 3.98 -29.10
CA TRP A 239 4.95 3.22 -29.69
C TRP A 239 5.66 2.39 -28.63
N TYR A 240 5.96 1.14 -28.98
CA TYR A 240 6.89 0.28 -28.25
C TYR A 240 8.19 0.13 -29.03
N LEU A 241 9.31 0.30 -28.33
CA LEU A 241 10.65 0.11 -28.84
C LEU A 241 11.46 -0.78 -27.90
N TYR A 242 12.41 -1.52 -28.46
CA TYR A 242 13.37 -2.27 -27.67
C TYR A 242 14.78 -2.04 -28.21
N TYR A 243 15.68 -1.56 -27.36
CA TYR A 243 17.10 -1.35 -27.68
C TYR A 243 17.93 -2.40 -26.96
N ARG A 244 18.76 -3.14 -27.68
CA ARG A 244 19.73 -4.03 -27.03
C ARG A 244 20.87 -3.20 -26.45
N ILE A 245 21.53 -3.74 -25.42
CA ILE A 245 22.71 -3.10 -24.81
C ILE A 245 23.76 -2.81 -25.90
N GLY A 246 24.19 -1.55 -25.98
CA GLY A 246 25.22 -1.09 -26.92
C GLY A 246 24.72 -0.78 -28.34
N GLU A 247 23.44 -1.03 -28.66
CA GLU A 247 22.87 -0.68 -29.96
C GLU A 247 22.28 0.74 -29.95
N VAL A 248 22.53 1.51 -31.01
CA VAL A 248 21.98 2.87 -31.21
C VAL A 248 20.64 2.87 -31.95
N ALA A 249 20.25 1.74 -32.54
CA ALA A 249 18.99 1.56 -33.23
C ALA A 249 18.13 0.53 -32.49
N PRO A 250 16.80 0.68 -32.51
CA PRO A 250 15.93 -0.28 -31.84
C PRO A 250 15.87 -1.60 -32.61
N ALA A 251 16.04 -2.72 -31.92
CA ALA A 251 15.84 -4.06 -32.44
C ALA A 251 14.36 -4.36 -32.73
N LEU A 252 13.43 -3.68 -32.02
CA LEU A 252 12.00 -3.74 -32.28
C LEU A 252 11.41 -2.34 -32.26
N ARG A 253 10.46 -2.08 -33.17
CA ARG A 253 9.67 -0.85 -33.21
C ARG A 253 8.25 -1.17 -33.67
N GLU A 254 7.28 -1.05 -32.77
CA GLU A 254 5.91 -1.51 -32.97
C GLU A 254 4.90 -0.48 -32.47
N ARG A 255 3.69 -0.48 -33.04
CA ARG A 255 2.56 0.30 -32.54
C ARG A 255 1.75 -0.57 -31.58
N VAL A 256 1.57 -0.11 -30.35
CA VAL A 256 0.74 -0.77 -29.34
C VAL A 256 -0.73 -0.38 -29.52
N ALA A 257 -0.97 0.91 -29.74
CA ALA A 257 -2.29 1.48 -29.95
C ALA A 257 -2.20 2.73 -30.84
N GLU A 258 -3.25 2.96 -31.64
CA GLU A 258 -3.38 4.13 -32.49
C GLU A 258 -4.84 4.57 -32.57
N SER A 259 -5.08 5.85 -32.32
CA SER A 259 -6.37 6.50 -32.50
C SER A 259 -6.22 7.62 -33.54
N PRO A 260 -7.32 8.04 -34.20
CA PRO A 260 -7.29 9.23 -35.06
C PRO A 260 -6.88 10.48 -34.29
N VAL A 261 -6.28 11.46 -34.98
CA VAL A 261 -6.00 12.79 -34.41
C VAL A 261 -7.29 13.38 -33.82
N GLY A 262 -7.21 13.99 -32.64
CA GLY A 262 -8.37 14.43 -31.87
C GLY A 262 -8.94 13.39 -30.91
N ASN A 263 -8.44 12.15 -30.93
CA ASN A 263 -8.72 11.11 -29.93
C ASN A 263 -7.43 10.65 -29.26
N ILE A 264 -7.50 10.21 -28.00
CA ILE A 264 -6.34 9.81 -27.22
C ILE A 264 -5.97 8.34 -27.46
N ALA A 265 -4.74 8.08 -27.86
CA ALA A 265 -3.96 6.90 -27.51
C ALA A 265 -2.72 7.36 -26.72
N TYR A 266 -2.68 7.09 -25.42
CA TYR A 266 -1.65 7.62 -24.51
C TYR A 266 -1.20 6.58 -23.48
N ALA A 267 0.07 6.23 -23.47
CA ALA A 267 0.61 5.30 -22.49
C ALA A 267 0.69 5.94 -21.11
N THR A 268 0.15 5.24 -20.12
CA THR A 268 0.25 5.64 -18.72
C THR A 268 1.36 4.89 -18.00
N ASP A 269 1.63 3.62 -18.31
CA ASP A 269 2.72 2.82 -17.69
C ASP A 269 3.17 1.64 -18.57
N MET A 270 4.35 1.07 -18.27
CA MET A 270 4.86 -0.19 -18.81
C MET A 270 5.61 -1.00 -17.74
N THR A 271 5.48 -2.33 -17.79
CA THR A 271 6.38 -3.23 -17.08
C THR A 271 6.71 -4.47 -17.90
N VAL A 272 7.72 -5.22 -17.45
CA VAL A 272 8.09 -6.53 -18.00
C VAL A 272 8.03 -7.55 -16.88
N ASP A 273 7.25 -8.61 -17.09
CA ASP A 273 7.05 -9.64 -16.09
C ASP A 273 8.26 -10.59 -15.99
N ALA A 274 8.17 -11.59 -15.11
CA ALA A 274 9.23 -12.57 -14.93
C ALA A 274 9.44 -13.50 -16.14
N SER A 275 8.46 -13.61 -17.03
CA SER A 275 8.53 -14.40 -18.26
C SER A 275 9.09 -13.63 -19.46
N GLY A 276 9.32 -12.32 -19.29
CA GLY A 276 9.72 -11.42 -20.37
C GLY A 276 8.55 -10.86 -21.18
N GLN A 277 7.31 -11.08 -20.75
CA GLN A 277 6.14 -10.46 -21.38
C GLN A 277 6.08 -8.99 -21.03
N VAL A 278 5.89 -8.16 -22.06
CA VAL A 278 5.70 -6.71 -21.93
C VAL A 278 4.23 -6.42 -21.68
N HIS A 279 3.95 -5.60 -20.67
CA HIS A 279 2.62 -5.10 -20.33
C HIS A 279 2.62 -3.59 -20.41
N VAL A 280 1.59 -3.01 -21.04
CA VAL A 280 1.43 -1.56 -21.22
C VAL A 280 0.03 -1.15 -20.76
N MET A 281 -0.05 -0.15 -19.90
CA MET A 281 -1.31 0.54 -19.60
C MET A 281 -1.41 1.79 -20.45
N HIS A 282 -2.57 2.02 -21.06
CA HIS A 282 -2.79 3.20 -21.89
C HIS A 282 -4.26 3.64 -21.91
N MET A 283 -4.49 4.93 -22.10
CA MET A 283 -5.79 5.46 -22.49
C MET A 283 -5.95 5.32 -24.01
N TYR A 284 -7.16 4.98 -24.46
CA TYR A 284 -7.45 4.70 -25.86
C TYR A 284 -8.83 5.22 -26.27
N ASN A 285 -8.94 5.76 -27.49
CA ASN A 285 -10.15 6.31 -28.09
C ASN A 285 -10.87 7.40 -27.27
N VAL A 286 -10.19 8.08 -26.34
CA VAL A 286 -10.80 9.16 -25.54
C VAL A 286 -10.89 10.42 -26.40
N HIS A 287 -12.10 10.81 -26.77
CA HIS A 287 -12.34 11.96 -27.62
C HIS A 287 -11.91 13.29 -26.96
N LYS A 288 -11.19 14.13 -27.71
CA LYS A 288 -10.80 15.49 -27.32
C LYS A 288 -11.42 16.54 -28.23
N TYR A 289 -11.28 16.39 -29.54
CA TYR A 289 -11.80 17.31 -30.54
C TYR A 289 -11.97 16.63 -31.90
N GLY A 290 -12.57 17.34 -32.85
CA GLY A 290 -12.87 16.83 -34.20
C GLY A 290 -14.14 15.99 -34.22
N ASP A 291 -14.25 15.09 -35.19
CA ASP A 291 -15.41 14.22 -35.29
C ASP A 291 -15.32 13.08 -34.25
N PRO A 292 -16.44 12.72 -33.59
CA PRO A 292 -16.49 11.55 -32.73
C PRO A 292 -16.25 10.29 -33.55
N LEU A 293 -15.70 9.26 -32.90
CA LEU A 293 -15.52 7.96 -33.54
C LEU A 293 -16.88 7.31 -33.88
N PRO A 294 -16.94 6.46 -34.93
CA PRO A 294 -18.11 5.64 -35.21
C PRO A 294 -18.58 4.86 -33.99
N ALA A 295 -19.90 4.66 -33.83
CA ALA A 295 -20.49 4.04 -32.65
C ALA A 295 -20.08 2.57 -32.44
N ASP A 296 -19.59 1.90 -33.49
CA ASP A 296 -19.05 0.53 -33.49
C ASP A 296 -17.54 0.47 -33.19
N SER A 297 -16.88 1.61 -32.94
CA SER A 297 -15.49 1.66 -32.51
C SER A 297 -15.30 1.05 -31.12
N GLU A 298 -14.07 0.60 -30.82
CA GLU A 298 -13.71 0.19 -29.47
C GLU A 298 -13.98 1.32 -28.46
N PRO A 299 -14.53 1.02 -27.27
CA PRO A 299 -14.97 2.02 -26.32
C PRO A 299 -13.83 2.90 -25.81
N ALA A 300 -14.11 4.18 -25.60
CA ALA A 300 -13.16 5.09 -24.97
C ALA A 300 -12.85 4.66 -23.54
N GLY A 301 -11.57 4.55 -23.18
CA GLY A 301 -11.19 4.26 -21.80
C GLY A 301 -9.74 3.86 -21.60
N THR A 302 -9.50 3.13 -20.52
CA THR A 302 -8.19 2.64 -20.09
C THR A 302 -8.06 1.17 -20.42
N TYR A 303 -6.97 0.83 -21.08
CA TYR A 303 -6.68 -0.50 -21.60
C TYR A 303 -5.38 -1.05 -21.02
N HIS A 304 -5.35 -2.37 -20.88
CA HIS A 304 -4.12 -3.14 -20.69
C HIS A 304 -3.77 -3.79 -22.01
N SER A 305 -2.52 -3.68 -22.45
CA SER A 305 -2.00 -4.39 -23.63
C SER A 305 -0.80 -5.23 -23.28
N TRP A 306 -0.66 -6.37 -23.95
CA TRP A 306 0.47 -7.27 -23.78
C TRP A 306 0.83 -7.95 -25.09
N ARG A 307 2.06 -8.44 -25.17
CA ARG A 307 2.55 -9.19 -26.33
C ARG A 307 2.33 -10.68 -26.11
N ASP A 308 1.54 -11.31 -26.97
CA ASP A 308 1.28 -12.75 -26.88
C ASP A 308 2.49 -13.59 -27.30
N ALA A 309 2.40 -14.91 -27.15
CA ALA A 309 3.49 -15.83 -27.48
C ALA A 309 3.92 -15.80 -28.96
N ASN A 310 3.09 -15.25 -29.86
CA ASN A 310 3.41 -15.09 -31.28
C ASN A 310 4.02 -13.71 -31.59
N GLY A 311 4.22 -12.87 -30.58
CA GLY A 311 4.72 -11.50 -30.74
C GLY A 311 3.65 -10.48 -31.11
N ALA A 312 2.36 -10.84 -31.12
CA ALA A 312 1.28 -9.93 -31.47
C ALA A 312 0.74 -9.18 -30.24
N TRP A 313 0.42 -7.89 -30.42
CA TRP A 313 -0.23 -7.11 -29.38
C TRP A 313 -1.69 -7.52 -29.20
N LYS A 314 -2.06 -7.79 -27.95
CA LYS A 314 -3.43 -7.94 -27.48
C LYS A 314 -3.77 -6.78 -26.58
N ARG A 315 -5.07 -6.46 -26.46
CA ARG A 315 -5.57 -5.43 -25.56
C ARG A 315 -6.90 -5.81 -24.94
N GLU A 316 -7.11 -5.38 -23.70
CA GLU A 316 -8.35 -5.54 -22.94
C GLU A 316 -8.76 -4.19 -22.35
N PHE A 317 -10.06 -3.87 -22.43
CA PHE A 317 -10.64 -2.72 -21.73
C PHE A 317 -10.70 -3.01 -20.23
N ILE A 318 -10.13 -2.13 -19.41
CA ILE A 318 -10.03 -2.31 -17.96
C ILE A 318 -11.01 -1.41 -17.21
N ALA A 319 -11.12 -0.14 -17.63
CA ALA A 319 -11.93 0.86 -16.95
C ALA A 319 -12.24 2.04 -17.91
N PRO A 320 -13.17 2.93 -17.55
CA PRO A 320 -13.26 4.26 -18.16
C PRO A 320 -11.92 5.02 -18.12
N SER A 321 -11.83 6.12 -18.85
CA SER A 321 -10.59 6.92 -18.97
C SER A 321 -10.06 7.32 -17.59
N THR A 322 -8.89 6.82 -17.25
CA THR A 322 -8.23 7.07 -15.97
C THR A 322 -6.72 6.85 -16.07
N ILE A 323 -6.00 7.34 -15.07
CA ILE A 323 -4.57 7.05 -14.90
C ILE A 323 -4.45 5.64 -14.31
N ALA A 324 -3.54 4.85 -14.87
CA ALA A 324 -3.23 3.52 -14.38
C ALA A 324 -1.72 3.28 -14.38
N ALA A 325 -1.24 2.60 -13.34
CA ALA A 325 0.15 2.17 -13.20
C ALA A 325 0.22 0.65 -13.03
N LEU A 326 1.33 0.06 -13.42
CA LEU A 326 1.67 -1.36 -13.31
C LEU A 326 2.65 -1.54 -12.17
N TYR A 327 2.36 -2.46 -11.27
CA TYR A 327 3.31 -2.90 -10.27
C TYR A 327 3.67 -4.37 -10.48
N ARG A 328 4.89 -4.72 -10.12
CA ARG A 328 5.38 -6.10 -10.15
C ARG A 328 5.48 -6.64 -8.73
N GLY A 329 4.60 -7.58 -8.40
CA GLY A 329 4.73 -8.43 -7.22
C GLY A 329 5.71 -9.58 -7.47
N GLU A 330 5.96 -10.42 -6.46
CA GLU A 330 6.85 -11.58 -6.59
C GLU A 330 6.42 -12.53 -7.71
N ASN A 331 5.10 -12.77 -7.84
CA ASN A 331 4.54 -13.79 -8.73
C ASN A 331 3.46 -13.24 -9.68
N GLU A 332 3.16 -11.94 -9.65
CA GLU A 332 2.14 -11.34 -10.50
C GLU A 332 2.48 -9.92 -10.93
N VAL A 333 1.96 -9.53 -12.09
CA VAL A 333 1.81 -8.13 -12.46
C VAL A 333 0.40 -7.70 -12.06
N GLY A 334 0.27 -6.55 -11.42
CA GLY A 334 -1.02 -5.95 -11.15
C GLY A 334 -1.06 -4.50 -11.58
N THR A 335 -2.25 -3.92 -11.53
CA THR A 335 -2.51 -2.54 -11.85
C THR A 335 -3.02 -1.79 -10.63
N VAL A 336 -2.63 -0.53 -10.53
CA VAL A 336 -3.25 0.48 -9.67
C VAL A 336 -3.95 1.48 -10.60
N LEU A 337 -5.20 1.80 -10.32
CA LEU A 337 -5.99 2.74 -11.14
C LEU A 337 -6.98 3.53 -10.30
N THR A 338 -7.36 4.71 -10.79
CA THR A 338 -8.38 5.53 -10.14
C THR A 338 -9.77 5.23 -10.73
N ILE A 339 -10.72 4.77 -9.93
CA ILE A 339 -12.12 4.56 -10.36
C ILE A 339 -13.04 5.26 -9.36
N GLY A 340 -13.86 6.22 -9.84
CA GLY A 340 -14.87 6.86 -9.00
C GLY A 340 -14.30 7.58 -7.77
N GLY A 341 -13.08 8.12 -7.87
CA GLY A 341 -12.37 8.75 -6.76
C GLY A 341 -11.69 7.77 -5.80
N VAL A 342 -11.77 6.46 -6.04
CA VAL A 342 -11.11 5.41 -5.28
C VAL A 342 -9.81 5.03 -5.98
N LEU A 343 -8.71 4.93 -5.25
CA LEU A 343 -7.51 4.26 -5.76
C LEU A 343 -7.71 2.75 -5.60
N SER A 344 -7.69 2.01 -6.70
CA SER A 344 -8.04 0.59 -6.74
C SER A 344 -6.86 -0.24 -7.25
N LYS A 345 -6.76 -1.48 -6.77
CA LYS A 345 -5.80 -2.49 -7.23
C LYS A 345 -6.51 -3.64 -7.94
N ARG A 346 -5.96 -4.13 -9.04
CA ARG A 346 -6.43 -5.32 -9.79
C ARG A 346 -5.24 -6.16 -10.24
N SER A 347 -5.38 -7.48 -10.28
CA SER A 347 -4.39 -8.36 -10.93
C SER A 347 -4.64 -8.38 -12.44
N VAL A 348 -3.61 -8.30 -13.28
CA VAL A 348 -3.80 -8.26 -14.75
C VAL A 348 -4.32 -9.57 -15.32
N THR A 349 -4.08 -10.68 -14.62
CA THR A 349 -4.50 -12.03 -15.06
C THR A 349 -5.88 -12.42 -14.54
N GLN A 350 -6.45 -11.65 -13.60
CA GLN A 350 -7.74 -11.96 -12.98
C GLN A 350 -8.85 -11.04 -13.52
N THR A 351 -9.99 -11.64 -13.83
CA THR A 351 -11.24 -10.94 -14.20
C THR A 351 -12.00 -10.41 -12.99
N ALA A 352 -11.47 -10.60 -11.78
CA ALA A 352 -12.07 -10.13 -10.56
C ALA A 352 -12.19 -8.60 -10.55
N LYS A 353 -13.22 -8.10 -9.86
CA LYS A 353 -13.42 -6.65 -9.67
C LYS A 353 -12.21 -6.04 -8.97
N PRO A 354 -11.80 -4.80 -9.34
CA PRO A 354 -10.77 -4.09 -8.60
C PRO A 354 -11.12 -4.00 -7.10
N GLY A 355 -10.16 -4.29 -6.24
CA GLY A 355 -10.27 -4.06 -4.80
C GLY A 355 -9.83 -2.63 -4.47
N ALA A 356 -10.50 -1.97 -3.53
CA ALA A 356 -10.08 -0.66 -3.08
C ALA A 356 -8.70 -0.76 -2.38
N LEU A 357 -7.76 0.08 -2.81
CA LEU A 357 -6.45 0.26 -2.18
C LEU A 357 -6.53 1.37 -1.12
N ILE A 358 -7.09 2.52 -1.52
CA ILE A 358 -7.37 3.67 -0.66
C ILE A 358 -8.81 4.10 -0.89
N ALA A 359 -9.61 4.10 0.18
CA ALA A 359 -10.98 4.55 0.12
C ALA A 359 -11.07 6.10 0.04
N PRO A 360 -12.11 6.68 -0.59
CA PRO A 360 -12.22 8.13 -0.76
C PRO A 360 -12.16 8.92 0.54
N GLU A 361 -12.70 8.37 1.64
CA GLU A 361 -12.68 8.97 2.98
C GLU A 361 -11.29 9.06 3.61
N GLN A 362 -10.31 8.31 3.09
CA GLN A 362 -8.91 8.39 3.51
C GLN A 362 -8.13 9.45 2.73
N LEU A 363 -8.72 10.05 1.70
CA LEU A 363 -8.09 11.05 0.86
C LEU A 363 -8.64 12.45 1.20
N PRO A 364 -7.79 13.48 1.29
CA PRO A 364 -8.23 14.86 1.47
C PRO A 364 -8.95 15.43 0.23
N GLY A 365 -8.92 14.71 -0.89
CA GLY A 365 -9.57 15.07 -2.15
C GLY A 365 -9.48 13.91 -3.16
N ALA A 366 -10.09 14.07 -4.34
CA ALA A 366 -9.99 13.04 -5.37
C ALA A 366 -8.52 12.81 -5.76
N PRO A 367 -8.09 11.55 -5.97
CA PRO A 367 -6.72 11.25 -6.35
C PRO A 367 -6.40 11.82 -7.73
N GLY A 368 -5.27 12.51 -7.84
CA GLY A 368 -4.73 13.09 -9.05
C GLY A 368 -3.79 12.11 -9.77
N PHE A 369 -2.59 12.58 -10.07
CA PHE A 369 -1.52 11.74 -10.61
C PHE A 369 -0.91 10.92 -9.50
N PHE A 370 -0.46 9.73 -9.87
CA PHE A 370 0.21 8.82 -8.96
C PHE A 370 1.29 8.04 -9.69
N ASP A 371 2.21 7.49 -8.92
CA ASP A 371 3.22 6.56 -9.37
C ASP A 371 3.33 5.41 -8.36
N VAL A 372 3.79 4.25 -8.84
CA VAL A 372 3.94 3.05 -8.02
C VAL A 372 5.41 2.65 -7.96
N ILE A 373 5.80 2.05 -6.83
CA ILE A 373 7.14 1.52 -6.69
C ILE A 373 7.44 0.49 -7.79
N SER A 374 8.57 0.66 -8.46
CA SER A 374 8.95 -0.13 -9.63
C SER A 374 10.42 -0.55 -9.56
N PRO A 375 10.80 -1.68 -10.19
CA PRO A 375 12.21 -2.06 -10.28
C PRO A 375 13.05 -1.03 -11.06
N CYS A 376 12.41 -0.26 -11.96
CA CYS A 376 13.04 0.78 -12.75
C CYS A 376 13.60 1.95 -11.91
N SER A 377 13.12 2.11 -10.68
CA SER A 377 13.64 3.08 -9.72
C SER A 377 14.87 2.59 -8.93
N GLY A 378 15.32 1.34 -9.15
CA GLY A 378 16.36 0.70 -8.33
C GLY A 378 15.84 0.24 -6.96
N SER A 379 14.52 0.23 -6.78
CA SER A 379 13.90 -0.11 -5.51
C SER A 379 14.02 -1.58 -5.14
N ASN A 380 14.17 -1.81 -3.84
CA ASN A 380 13.89 -3.10 -3.23
C ASN A 380 12.37 -3.34 -3.17
N LEU A 381 11.87 -4.39 -3.82
CA LEU A 381 10.43 -4.67 -3.89
C LEU A 381 9.93 -5.63 -2.80
N SER A 382 10.76 -6.01 -1.82
CA SER A 382 10.43 -7.00 -0.78
C SER A 382 9.27 -6.62 0.14
N LYS A 383 8.87 -5.34 0.18
CA LYS A 383 7.71 -4.87 0.94
C LYS A 383 6.41 -4.88 0.14
N GLY A 384 6.48 -5.24 -1.14
CA GLY A 384 5.35 -5.24 -2.06
C GLY A 384 5.14 -3.89 -2.72
N LEU A 385 3.90 -3.67 -3.17
CA LEU A 385 3.47 -2.40 -3.77
C LEU A 385 3.69 -1.23 -2.77
N ALA A 386 3.84 -0.02 -3.29
CA ALA A 386 3.78 1.25 -2.58
C ALA A 386 3.37 2.30 -3.63
N VAL A 387 2.62 3.32 -3.22
CA VAL A 387 2.08 4.33 -4.13
C VAL A 387 2.34 5.71 -3.57
N VAL A 388 2.71 6.65 -4.43
CA VAL A 388 2.64 8.09 -4.13
C VAL A 388 1.65 8.75 -5.05
N LEU A 389 0.88 9.70 -4.53
CA LEU A 389 -0.16 10.41 -5.28
C LEU A 389 -0.34 11.84 -4.80
N ASP A 390 -0.89 12.70 -5.65
CA ASP A 390 -1.38 14.01 -5.25
C ASP A 390 -2.91 14.03 -5.14
N SER A 391 -3.45 14.96 -4.36
CA SER A 391 -4.88 15.26 -4.35
C SER A 391 -5.21 16.33 -5.39
N LEU A 392 -6.29 16.13 -6.15
CA LEU A 392 -6.87 17.18 -6.98
C LEU A 392 -7.41 18.30 -6.06
N PRO A 393 -7.16 19.58 -6.39
CA PRO A 393 -7.73 20.69 -5.64
C PRO A 393 -9.26 20.67 -5.74
N SER A 394 -9.93 21.20 -4.72
CA SER A 394 -11.38 21.45 -4.78
C SER A 394 -11.68 22.38 -5.96
N PRO A 395 -12.77 22.16 -6.73
CA PRO A 395 -13.17 23.05 -7.83
C PRO A 395 -13.36 24.52 -7.44
N THR A 396 -13.47 24.82 -6.15
CA THR A 396 -13.80 26.14 -5.61
C THR A 396 -12.61 27.01 -5.20
N ASP A 397 -11.39 26.46 -5.16
CA ASP A 397 -10.24 27.17 -4.55
C ASP A 397 -9.23 27.70 -5.58
N LYS A 398 -8.83 28.96 -5.40
CA LYS A 398 -7.55 29.52 -5.87
C LYS A 398 -6.82 30.08 -4.64
N PRO A 399 -5.54 29.75 -4.37
CA PRO A 399 -4.60 28.97 -5.17
C PRO A 399 -4.67 27.45 -4.90
N THR A 400 -4.01 26.71 -5.79
CA THR A 400 -3.97 25.26 -5.99
C THR A 400 -3.21 24.51 -4.89
N SER A 401 -3.66 24.64 -3.64
CA SER A 401 -3.09 23.85 -2.54
C SER A 401 -3.34 22.37 -2.79
N ARG A 402 -2.25 21.60 -2.90
CA ARG A 402 -2.26 20.15 -3.14
C ARG A 402 -1.61 19.42 -1.98
N VAL A 403 -2.06 18.19 -1.77
CA VAL A 403 -1.52 17.27 -0.77
C VAL A 403 -0.81 16.16 -1.48
N LEU A 404 0.44 15.90 -1.11
CA LEU A 404 1.16 14.68 -1.47
C LEU A 404 0.90 13.63 -0.41
N LEU A 405 0.56 12.45 -0.90
CA LEU A 405 0.22 11.30 -0.08
C LEU A 405 1.12 10.14 -0.48
N ALA A 406 1.37 9.26 0.47
CA ALA A 406 1.96 7.96 0.23
C ALA A 406 1.06 6.87 0.82
N ALA A 407 0.71 5.88 0.02
CA ALA A 407 0.13 4.62 0.48
C ALA A 407 1.22 3.56 0.53
N LEU A 408 1.65 3.24 1.73
CA LEU A 408 2.78 2.34 1.98
C LEU A 408 2.28 1.05 2.59
N PRO A 409 2.89 -0.11 2.28
CA PRO A 409 2.52 -1.36 2.90
C PRO A 409 2.78 -1.25 4.40
N LEU A 410 1.84 -1.74 5.22
CA LEU A 410 2.01 -1.72 6.67
C LEU A 410 3.33 -2.41 7.05
N ARG A 411 4.15 -1.72 7.84
CA ARG A 411 5.43 -2.27 8.30
C ARG A 411 5.14 -3.44 9.22
N ARG A 412 5.24 -4.65 8.68
CA ARG A 412 5.29 -5.87 9.47
C ARG A 412 6.44 -5.77 10.45
N VAL A 413 6.15 -6.01 11.72
CA VAL A 413 7.14 -5.93 12.80
C VAL A 413 7.88 -7.26 12.84
N GLY A 414 8.76 -7.47 11.86
CA GLY A 414 9.62 -8.65 11.73
C GLY A 414 8.88 -9.96 11.45
N SER A 415 9.63 -11.06 11.37
CA SER A 415 9.12 -12.44 11.24
C SER A 415 8.47 -12.97 12.52
N ASN A 416 8.61 -12.27 13.65
CA ASN A 416 8.37 -12.77 15.01
C ASN A 416 7.48 -11.86 15.90
N ALA A 417 6.65 -10.98 15.35
CA ALA A 417 5.63 -10.29 16.19
C ALA A 417 4.28 -11.01 16.23
N MET A 418 4.17 -12.17 15.55
CA MET A 418 3.04 -13.10 15.38
C MET A 418 2.69 -13.24 13.90
N ILE A 419 3.28 -14.25 13.24
CA ILE A 419 2.79 -14.76 11.96
C ILE A 419 1.98 -16.02 12.30
N ASN A 420 0.67 -16.00 12.02
CA ASN A 420 -0.29 -17.06 12.32
C ASN A 420 -0.38 -17.49 13.80
N GLY A 421 0.07 -16.66 14.74
CA GLY A 421 0.11 -17.05 16.16
C GLY A 421 0.78 -18.40 16.40
N ASP A 422 1.79 -18.79 15.60
CA ASP A 422 2.38 -20.13 15.59
C ASP A 422 1.41 -21.32 15.34
N PHE A 423 0.11 -21.11 15.09
CA PHE A 423 -0.86 -22.20 14.85
C PHE A 423 -0.51 -23.00 13.59
N ALA A 424 0.11 -22.34 12.60
CA ALA A 424 0.57 -22.99 11.39
C ALA A 424 1.81 -23.87 11.59
N GLN A 425 2.60 -23.61 12.64
CA GLN A 425 3.79 -24.38 13.02
C GLN A 425 3.49 -25.40 14.14
N TRP A 426 2.26 -25.43 14.65
CA TRP A 426 1.80 -26.40 15.64
C TRP A 426 1.55 -27.77 14.98
N ASP A 427 2.64 -28.43 14.58
CA ASP A 427 2.64 -29.73 13.89
C ASP A 427 2.75 -30.93 14.85
N SER A 428 3.01 -30.67 16.13
CA SER A 428 3.32 -31.68 17.15
C SER A 428 2.12 -32.31 17.85
N TYR A 429 0.88 -31.95 17.51
CA TYR A 429 -0.29 -32.47 18.22
C TYR A 429 -1.41 -32.95 17.29
N THR A 430 -1.62 -34.27 17.27
CA THR A 430 -2.54 -34.99 16.37
C THR A 430 -3.99 -35.04 16.89
N GLY A 431 -4.52 -33.91 17.38
CA GLY A 431 -5.97 -33.77 17.64
C GLY A 431 -6.50 -34.31 18.97
N GLU A 432 -5.67 -34.41 20.01
CA GLU A 432 -6.16 -34.60 21.38
C GLU A 432 -6.36 -33.23 22.04
N SER A 433 -7.59 -32.72 21.99
CA SER A 433 -8.00 -31.44 22.58
C SER A 433 -7.36 -31.16 23.95
N VAL A 434 -6.71 -30.00 24.11
CA VAL A 434 -6.10 -29.64 25.40
C VAL A 434 -7.15 -29.01 26.28
N THR A 435 -7.56 -29.71 27.33
CA THR A 435 -8.57 -29.23 28.29
C THR A 435 -7.90 -28.83 29.58
N THR A 436 -8.12 -27.59 30.01
CA THR A 436 -7.65 -27.09 31.31
C THR A 436 -8.81 -26.51 32.11
N THR A 437 -8.75 -26.69 33.43
CA THR A 437 -9.67 -26.12 34.41
C THR A 437 -8.84 -25.32 35.40
N THR A 438 -9.10 -24.01 35.51
CA THR A 438 -8.59 -23.13 36.59
C THR A 438 -7.07 -22.85 36.64
N VAL A 439 -6.17 -23.78 36.30
CA VAL A 439 -4.73 -23.70 36.62
C VAL A 439 -3.83 -23.41 35.40
N GLY A 440 -4.42 -22.96 34.30
CA GLY A 440 -3.69 -22.69 33.06
C GLY A 440 -3.34 -23.96 32.27
N VAL A 441 -2.96 -23.77 31.02
CA VAL A 441 -2.55 -24.85 30.11
C VAL A 441 -1.13 -25.33 30.52
N PRO A 442 -0.88 -26.66 30.66
CA PRO A 442 0.46 -27.18 30.96
C PRO A 442 1.54 -26.62 30.03
N ALA A 443 2.75 -26.39 30.57
CA ALA A 443 3.90 -26.05 29.74
C ALA A 443 4.05 -27.10 28.61
N ASP A 444 4.25 -26.62 27.38
CA ASP A 444 4.38 -27.42 26.15
C ASP A 444 3.09 -28.03 25.56
N SER A 445 1.91 -27.77 26.15
CA SER A 445 0.63 -28.27 25.58
C SER A 445 -0.08 -27.31 24.61
N ILE A 446 0.41 -26.08 24.49
CA ILE A 446 0.12 -25.13 23.41
C ILE A 446 1.47 -24.61 22.87
N PRO A 447 1.53 -23.93 21.70
CA PRO A 447 2.82 -23.51 21.14
C PRO A 447 3.59 -22.71 22.19
N LYS A 448 4.93 -22.87 22.21
CA LYS A 448 5.84 -22.48 23.32
C LYS A 448 5.65 -21.06 23.89
N HIS A 449 5.06 -20.17 23.10
CA HIS A 449 4.86 -18.78 23.45
C HIS A 449 3.42 -18.42 23.79
N TRP A 450 2.50 -19.38 23.82
CA TRP A 450 1.11 -19.17 24.21
C TRP A 450 0.81 -19.69 25.61
N TYR A 451 -0.12 -19.02 26.28
CA TYR A 451 -0.77 -19.45 27.49
C TYR A 451 -2.29 -19.40 27.32
N GLY A 452 -2.98 -20.45 27.74
CA GLY A 452 -4.42 -20.49 27.83
C GLY A 452 -4.81 -20.70 29.28
N GLY A 453 -5.79 -19.97 29.78
CA GLY A 453 -6.29 -20.16 31.13
C GLY A 453 -7.74 -19.72 31.19
N PRO A 454 -8.69 -20.61 31.52
CA PRO A 454 -10.09 -20.24 31.47
C PRO A 454 -10.52 -19.25 32.57
N GLY A 455 -9.59 -18.75 33.39
CA GLY A 455 -9.92 -18.18 34.70
C GLY A 455 -10.35 -19.27 35.70
N VAL A 456 -10.55 -18.86 36.95
CA VAL A 456 -10.82 -19.81 38.04
C VAL A 456 -12.22 -20.44 37.85
N GLY A 457 -12.30 -21.77 37.93
CA GLY A 457 -13.57 -22.51 37.89
C GLY A 457 -14.16 -22.80 36.50
N ALA A 458 -13.77 -22.08 35.45
CA ALA A 458 -14.17 -22.40 34.08
C ALA A 458 -13.26 -23.49 33.46
N THR A 459 -13.77 -24.18 32.45
CA THR A 459 -12.99 -25.14 31.65
C THR A 459 -12.94 -24.65 30.22
N ALA A 460 -11.74 -24.62 29.64
CA ALA A 460 -11.54 -24.33 28.23
C ALA A 460 -10.83 -25.50 27.55
N THR A 461 -11.28 -25.80 26.35
CA THR A 461 -10.72 -26.81 25.46
C THR A 461 -10.16 -26.12 24.23
N TYR A 462 -8.89 -26.35 23.93
CA TYR A 462 -8.14 -25.72 22.84
C TYR A 462 -7.87 -26.76 21.74
N ASP A 463 -8.29 -26.44 20.50
CA ASP A 463 -8.16 -27.32 19.33
C ASP A 463 -7.56 -26.56 18.14
N VAL A 464 -6.55 -27.11 17.46
CA VAL A 464 -6.18 -26.63 16.12
C VAL A 464 -6.99 -27.37 15.09
N ILE A 465 -7.74 -26.63 14.30
CA ILE A 465 -8.51 -27.18 13.20
C ILE A 465 -7.81 -26.83 11.89
N LYS A 466 -7.48 -27.86 11.11
CA LYS A 466 -7.09 -27.71 9.71
C LYS A 466 -8.36 -27.77 8.86
N ARG A 467 -8.54 -26.80 7.98
CA ARG A 467 -9.68 -26.69 7.09
C ARG A 467 -9.85 -27.96 6.25
N GLY A 468 -11.08 -28.47 6.20
CA GLY A 468 -11.51 -29.46 5.21
C GLY A 468 -11.79 -28.81 3.85
N THR A 469 -11.85 -29.60 2.78
CA THR A 469 -11.92 -29.11 1.39
C THR A 469 -13.13 -28.25 1.04
N ASN A 470 -14.17 -28.17 1.89
CA ASN A 470 -15.50 -27.69 1.51
C ASN A 470 -15.89 -26.30 2.04
N ASP A 471 -15.02 -25.59 2.79
CA ASP A 471 -15.32 -24.25 3.32
C ASP A 471 -14.36 -23.21 2.73
N ALA A 472 -14.72 -22.62 1.58
CA ALA A 472 -13.87 -21.72 0.80
C ALA A 472 -13.39 -20.49 1.58
N ASP A 473 -14.21 -20.00 2.51
CA ASP A 473 -13.99 -18.75 3.24
C ASP A 473 -13.26 -18.95 4.57
N SER A 474 -13.14 -20.19 5.05
CA SER A 474 -12.42 -20.51 6.28
C SER A 474 -10.89 -20.44 6.10
N PRO A 475 -10.15 -19.91 7.10
CA PRO A 475 -8.69 -20.01 7.17
C PRO A 475 -8.23 -21.47 7.06
N GLU A 476 -7.05 -21.69 6.46
CA GLU A 476 -6.49 -23.04 6.27
C GLU A 476 -6.23 -23.76 7.61
N ARG A 477 -5.78 -23.04 8.64
CA ARG A 477 -5.63 -23.52 10.02
C ARG A 477 -6.11 -22.45 10.98
N PHE A 478 -6.76 -22.85 12.06
CA PHE A 478 -7.25 -21.94 13.09
C PHE A 478 -7.32 -22.61 14.47
N LEU A 479 -7.31 -21.80 15.52
CA LEU A 479 -7.51 -22.25 16.90
C LEU A 479 -8.98 -22.15 17.25
N ARG A 480 -9.57 -23.23 17.75
CA ARG A 480 -10.88 -23.24 18.41
C ARG A 480 -10.69 -23.30 19.91
N VAL A 481 -11.42 -22.46 20.62
CA VAL A 481 -11.51 -22.47 22.08
C VAL A 481 -12.95 -22.72 22.47
N SER A 482 -13.22 -23.92 22.98
CA SER A 482 -14.53 -24.32 23.48
C SER A 482 -14.59 -24.10 24.98
N TRP A 483 -15.61 -23.39 25.44
CA TRP A 483 -15.74 -22.88 26.80
C TRP A 483 -16.89 -23.54 27.55
N SER A 484 -16.68 -23.87 28.83
CA SER A 484 -17.75 -24.27 29.75
C SER A 484 -18.00 -23.21 30.84
N VAL A 485 -19.23 -23.12 31.33
CA VAL A 485 -19.61 -22.16 32.39
C VAL A 485 -18.91 -22.51 33.70
N ALA A 486 -18.47 -21.49 34.43
CA ALA A 486 -17.95 -21.65 35.79
C ALA A 486 -19.10 -22.04 36.76
N PRO A 487 -18.86 -22.90 37.77
CA PRO A 487 -19.87 -23.23 38.79
C PRO A 487 -20.41 -21.98 39.49
N GLU A 488 -21.66 -21.98 39.98
CA GLU A 488 -22.29 -20.79 40.61
C GLU A 488 -21.59 -20.27 41.90
N ASN A 489 -20.75 -21.08 42.56
CA ASN A 489 -20.24 -20.83 43.92
C ASN A 489 -18.70 -20.90 44.06
N TRP A 490 -17.97 -20.04 43.34
CA TRP A 490 -16.50 -20.15 43.23
C TRP A 490 -15.70 -19.01 43.89
N GLY A 491 -16.33 -18.17 44.71
CA GLY A 491 -15.62 -17.25 45.62
C GLY A 491 -15.09 -15.95 45.00
N GLU A 492 -15.19 -15.76 43.68
CA GLU A 492 -14.83 -14.50 43.02
C GLU A 492 -16.07 -13.67 42.66
N GLU A 493 -16.81 -13.22 43.68
CA GLU A 493 -18.06 -12.46 43.48
C GLU A 493 -17.89 -11.19 42.64
N HIS A 494 -16.68 -10.64 42.58
CA HIS A 494 -16.33 -9.48 41.75
C HIS A 494 -16.44 -9.76 40.24
N HIS A 495 -16.49 -11.03 39.81
CA HIS A 495 -16.69 -11.40 38.40
C HIS A 495 -18.16 -11.60 37.98
N LYS A 496 -19.12 -11.61 38.92
CA LYS A 496 -20.53 -11.95 38.63
C LYS A 496 -21.25 -10.96 37.69
N GLY A 497 -20.74 -9.74 37.52
CA GLY A 497 -21.39 -8.68 36.73
C GLY A 497 -20.99 -8.59 35.24
N ALA A 498 -19.81 -9.11 34.88
CA ALA A 498 -19.30 -9.15 33.51
C ALA A 498 -18.11 -10.11 33.49
N VAL A 499 -18.38 -11.38 33.22
CA VAL A 499 -17.36 -12.42 33.31
C VAL A 499 -16.40 -12.28 32.12
N ARG A 500 -15.26 -11.62 32.32
CA ARG A 500 -14.21 -11.46 31.32
C ARG A 500 -13.09 -12.44 31.62
N TYR A 501 -12.86 -13.36 30.70
CA TYR A 501 -11.78 -14.33 30.84
C TYR A 501 -10.75 -14.13 29.74
N THR A 502 -9.51 -13.86 30.13
CA THR A 502 -8.37 -13.87 29.22
C THR A 502 -8.02 -15.33 28.92
N PHE A 503 -8.44 -15.81 27.75
CA PHE A 503 -8.37 -17.24 27.45
C PHE A 503 -7.17 -17.63 26.60
N LEU A 504 -6.46 -16.64 26.05
CA LEU A 504 -5.34 -16.89 25.15
C LEU A 504 -4.37 -15.69 25.24
N GLU A 505 -3.09 -15.95 25.51
CA GLU A 505 -2.04 -14.95 25.68
C GLU A 505 -0.77 -15.39 24.95
N TYR A 506 -0.18 -14.55 24.11
CA TYR A 506 1.12 -14.75 23.48
C TYR A 506 2.19 -13.92 24.18
N PHE A 507 3.31 -14.55 24.56
CA PHE A 507 4.43 -13.91 25.27
C PHE A 507 5.75 -13.90 24.46
N GLY A 508 5.71 -14.23 23.16
CA GLY A 508 6.92 -14.34 22.34
C GLY A 508 7.58 -13.02 21.97
N ILE A 509 6.98 -11.87 22.33
CA ILE A 509 7.54 -10.54 22.07
C ILE A 509 8.47 -10.14 23.23
N GLN A 510 9.69 -10.67 23.21
CA GLN A 510 10.69 -10.51 24.28
C GLN A 510 11.41 -9.15 24.32
N ASP A 511 10.78 -8.08 23.84
CA ASP A 511 11.33 -6.73 23.92
C ASP A 511 10.21 -5.69 24.02
N VAL A 512 10.05 -5.12 25.20
CA VAL A 512 9.08 -4.04 25.47
C VAL A 512 9.47 -2.75 24.75
N HIS A 513 10.76 -2.44 24.58
CA HIS A 513 11.21 -1.23 23.89
C HIS A 513 10.74 -1.17 22.45
N ARG A 514 10.58 -2.34 21.83
CA ARG A 514 10.10 -2.47 20.46
C ARG A 514 8.76 -1.78 20.22
N PHE A 515 7.90 -1.76 21.23
CA PHE A 515 6.50 -1.35 21.11
C PHE A 515 6.10 -0.24 22.09
N ALA A 516 6.90 0.02 23.11
CA ALA A 516 6.59 1.05 24.08
C ALA A 516 6.47 2.43 23.42
N GLY A 517 5.36 3.11 23.71
CA GLY A 517 5.04 4.44 23.18
C GLY A 517 4.62 4.42 21.71
N LYS A 518 4.46 3.24 21.10
CA LYS A 518 4.10 3.11 19.68
C LYS A 518 2.61 2.81 19.50
N THR A 519 2.09 3.25 18.37
CA THR A 519 0.79 2.80 17.87
C THR A 519 0.97 1.55 17.03
N VAL A 520 0.16 0.53 17.27
CA VAL A 520 0.18 -0.75 16.57
C VAL A 520 -1.21 -1.08 16.04
N LEU A 521 -1.28 -1.88 14.98
CA LEU A 521 -2.51 -2.49 14.50
C LEU A 521 -2.46 -3.98 14.83
N LEU A 522 -3.40 -4.44 15.65
CA LEU A 522 -3.68 -5.85 15.86
C LEU A 522 -4.80 -6.27 14.91
N ARG A 523 -4.50 -7.25 14.05
CA ARG A 523 -5.43 -7.83 13.09
C ARG A 523 -5.61 -9.31 13.38
N PHE A 524 -6.83 -9.82 13.26
CA PHE A 524 -7.13 -11.24 13.40
C PHE A 524 -8.42 -11.60 12.70
N ARG A 525 -8.59 -12.88 12.37
CA ARG A 525 -9.88 -13.44 11.96
C ARG A 525 -10.52 -14.16 13.13
N ALA A 526 -11.82 -13.98 13.31
CA ALA A 526 -12.57 -14.70 14.33
C ALA A 526 -13.98 -15.05 13.87
N ARG A 527 -14.54 -16.10 14.46
CA ARG A 527 -15.97 -16.39 14.48
C ARG A 527 -16.35 -17.07 15.79
N CYS A 528 -17.64 -17.24 15.98
CA CYS A 528 -18.18 -17.87 17.18
C CYS A 528 -19.22 -18.93 16.79
N SER A 529 -19.44 -19.94 17.64
CA SER A 529 -20.53 -20.91 17.44
C SER A 529 -21.91 -20.26 17.52
N GLU A 530 -22.01 -19.06 18.12
CA GLU A 530 -23.23 -18.27 18.17
C GLU A 530 -22.95 -16.78 17.92
N ALA A 531 -23.90 -16.11 17.30
CA ALA A 531 -23.85 -14.67 17.01
C ALA A 531 -23.95 -13.78 18.26
N GLY A 532 -23.38 -12.58 18.17
CA GLY A 532 -23.52 -11.52 19.17
C GLY A 532 -22.65 -11.70 20.41
N ILE A 533 -21.55 -12.45 20.31
CA ILE A 533 -20.59 -12.62 21.40
C ILE A 533 -19.51 -11.55 21.36
N ASP A 534 -19.25 -10.92 22.49
CA ASP A 534 -18.25 -9.86 22.60
C ASP A 534 -16.86 -10.46 22.89
N LEU A 535 -15.94 -10.29 21.93
CA LEU A 535 -14.53 -10.60 22.06
C LEU A 535 -13.72 -9.30 22.21
N VAL A 536 -12.77 -9.25 23.13
CA VAL A 536 -11.95 -8.07 23.36
C VAL A 536 -10.48 -8.44 23.20
N PRO A 537 -9.82 -8.04 22.11
CA PRO A 537 -8.38 -8.20 22.01
C PRO A 537 -7.68 -7.30 23.03
N ILE A 538 -6.59 -7.81 23.62
CA ILE A 538 -5.78 -7.12 24.62
C ILE A 538 -4.32 -7.14 24.21
N MET A 539 -3.60 -6.08 24.59
CA MET A 539 -2.14 -6.01 24.48
C MET A 539 -1.57 -5.37 25.73
N TRP A 540 -0.43 -5.88 26.22
CA TRP A 540 0.17 -5.38 27.45
C TRP A 540 1.69 -5.46 27.48
N HIS A 541 2.34 -4.71 28.36
CA HIS A 541 3.73 -4.91 28.73
C HIS A 541 3.79 -5.60 30.09
N SER A 542 4.39 -6.77 30.14
CA SER A 542 4.66 -7.50 31.37
C SER A 542 6.06 -7.14 31.88
N TYR A 543 6.14 -6.78 33.15
CA TYR A 543 7.39 -6.47 33.85
C TYR A 543 7.62 -7.50 34.97
N ASP A 544 8.88 -7.80 35.27
CA ASP A 544 9.29 -8.64 36.39
C ASP A 544 8.84 -7.99 37.72
N ALA A 545 8.29 -8.79 38.64
CA ALA A 545 7.94 -8.40 40.00
C ALA A 545 9.09 -7.72 40.78
N LYS A 546 10.34 -7.97 40.40
CA LYS A 546 11.52 -7.38 41.02
C LYS A 546 11.88 -5.98 40.50
N THR A 547 11.16 -5.47 39.50
CA THR A 547 11.46 -4.17 38.87
C THR A 547 11.15 -3.01 39.85
N PRO A 548 12.14 -2.20 40.27
CA PRO A 548 11.92 -1.13 41.25
C PRO A 548 10.90 -0.09 40.79
N GLY A 549 10.02 0.35 41.70
CA GLY A 549 8.99 1.35 41.43
C GLY A 549 7.71 0.80 40.77
N ILE A 550 7.65 -0.50 40.50
CA ILE A 550 6.43 -1.18 40.05
C ILE A 550 5.67 -1.65 41.29
N VAL A 551 4.57 -0.98 41.62
CA VAL A 551 3.51 -1.57 42.46
C VAL A 551 2.76 -2.50 41.52
N ALA A 552 2.67 -3.78 41.84
CA ALA A 552 1.91 -4.74 41.03
C ALA A 552 0.47 -4.27 40.81
N VAL A 553 0.17 -3.69 39.65
CA VAL A 553 -1.15 -3.11 39.33
C VAL A 553 -1.60 -3.58 37.93
N LYS A 554 -2.56 -4.52 37.90
CA LYS A 554 -3.55 -4.63 36.81
C LYS A 554 -4.74 -3.72 37.19
N GLY A 555 -5.17 -2.81 36.30
CA GLY A 555 -6.40 -1.99 36.44
C GLY A 555 -6.86 -1.56 35.04
N LYS A 556 -8.15 -1.79 34.66
CA LYS A 556 -9.47 -1.05 34.67
C LYS A 556 -10.02 -0.27 33.42
N GLY A 557 -10.38 -1.00 32.36
CA GLY A 557 -10.79 -0.52 31.03
C GLY A 557 -9.68 -0.07 30.04
N TYR A 558 -9.52 -0.79 28.91
CA TYR A 558 -8.96 -0.41 27.58
C TYR A 558 -7.64 -1.05 26.99
N GLU A 559 -6.95 -2.09 27.50
CA GLU A 559 -6.04 -1.91 28.62
C GLU A 559 -4.74 -2.70 28.65
N LEU A 560 -3.68 -2.00 29.10
CA LEU A 560 -2.40 -2.57 29.49
C LEU A 560 -2.50 -3.26 30.85
N PHE A 561 -1.84 -4.41 30.99
CA PHE A 561 -1.69 -5.13 32.24
C PHE A 561 -0.24 -5.18 32.71
N GLU A 562 0.05 -4.74 33.93
CA GLU A 562 1.26 -5.14 34.65
C GLU A 562 0.93 -6.37 35.52
N SER A 563 1.62 -7.48 35.25
CA SER A 563 1.56 -8.72 36.04
C SER A 563 2.26 -8.54 37.38
N SER A 564 1.74 -9.16 38.44
CA SER A 564 2.31 -9.07 39.79
C SER A 564 3.58 -9.91 40.00
N GLY A 565 3.91 -10.80 39.06
CA GLY A 565 4.97 -11.83 39.16
C GLY A 565 4.98 -12.63 40.48
N ALA A 566 3.92 -12.55 41.28
CA ALA A 566 3.74 -13.32 42.50
C ALA A 566 3.12 -14.69 42.11
N PRO A 567 3.80 -15.81 42.41
CA PRO A 567 3.25 -17.13 42.13
C PRO A 567 1.86 -17.31 42.75
N GLY A 568 0.88 -17.77 41.96
CA GLY A 568 -0.45 -18.15 42.45
C GLY A 568 -1.50 -17.04 42.54
N LYS A 569 -1.26 -15.83 42.03
CA LYS A 569 -2.29 -14.78 41.89
C LYS A 569 -2.61 -14.52 40.41
N ALA A 570 -3.78 -14.98 39.98
CA ALA A 570 -4.32 -14.65 38.67
C ALA A 570 -4.62 -13.15 38.59
N ALA A 571 -4.36 -12.58 37.43
CA ALA A 571 -4.44 -11.16 37.23
C ALA A 571 -5.76 -10.87 36.48
N VAL A 572 -6.68 -10.14 37.11
CA VAL A 572 -8.10 -10.02 36.73
C VAL A 572 -8.41 -8.65 36.11
N ALA A 573 -9.18 -8.64 35.01
CA ALA A 573 -9.76 -7.42 34.44
C ALA A 573 -11.09 -7.09 35.14
N GLU A 574 -11.18 -5.90 35.77
CA GLU A 574 -12.41 -5.45 36.42
C GLU A 574 -13.20 -4.47 35.54
N GLY A 575 -14.52 -4.67 35.44
CA GLY A 575 -15.44 -3.76 34.75
C GLY A 575 -15.76 -4.13 33.30
N ALA A 576 -16.79 -3.48 32.75
CA ALA A 576 -17.21 -3.67 31.37
C ALA A 576 -16.09 -3.24 30.40
N PRO A 577 -15.89 -3.97 29.28
CA PRO A 577 -14.94 -3.54 28.27
C PRO A 577 -15.33 -2.20 27.67
N ASN A 578 -14.31 -1.47 27.21
CA ASN A 578 -14.50 -0.40 26.25
C ASN A 578 -15.41 -0.85 25.10
N PRO A 579 -16.53 -0.18 24.83
CA PRO A 579 -17.36 -0.46 23.66
C PRO A 579 -16.59 -0.43 22.33
N ASN A 580 -15.59 0.44 22.20
CA ASN A 580 -14.73 0.55 21.01
C ASN A 580 -13.67 -0.56 20.91
N ALA A 581 -13.35 -1.28 22.00
CA ALA A 581 -12.43 -2.42 21.96
C ALA A 581 -13.16 -3.72 21.63
N VAL A 582 -14.47 -3.78 21.86
CA VAL A 582 -15.29 -4.95 21.57
C VAL A 582 -15.27 -5.26 20.07
N CYS A 583 -15.12 -6.54 19.77
CA CYS A 583 -15.32 -7.18 18.48
C CYS A 583 -16.55 -8.09 18.62
N LYS A 584 -17.67 -7.70 18.01
CA LYS A 584 -18.87 -8.54 18.00
C LYS A 584 -18.69 -9.69 17.03
N LEU A 585 -18.57 -10.88 17.57
CA LEU A 585 -18.43 -12.11 16.80
C LEU A 585 -19.78 -12.59 16.29
N GLU A 586 -19.78 -12.99 15.03
CA GLU A 586 -20.87 -13.66 14.35
C GLU A 586 -20.50 -15.14 14.08
N THR A 587 -21.43 -15.88 13.48
CA THR A 587 -21.19 -17.28 13.09
C THR A 587 -20.27 -17.42 11.89
N ASP A 588 -20.21 -16.39 11.05
CA ASP A 588 -19.34 -16.36 9.88
C ASP A 588 -17.96 -15.80 10.23
N TRP A 589 -16.94 -16.21 9.49
CA TRP A 589 -15.59 -15.69 9.68
C TRP A 589 -15.53 -14.20 9.36
N GLN A 590 -15.17 -13.40 10.35
CA GLN A 590 -14.96 -11.97 10.24
C GLN A 590 -13.49 -11.63 10.39
N THR A 591 -13.06 -10.51 9.79
CA THR A 591 -11.75 -9.93 10.03
C THR A 591 -11.92 -8.73 10.96
N PHE A 592 -11.16 -8.70 12.04
CA PHE A 592 -11.16 -7.64 13.03
C PHE A 592 -9.80 -6.96 13.05
N GLU A 593 -9.86 -5.64 13.23
CA GLU A 593 -8.70 -4.76 13.18
C GLU A 593 -8.83 -3.72 14.28
N LYS A 594 -7.80 -3.62 15.13
CA LYS A 594 -7.76 -2.71 16.27
C LYS A 594 -6.45 -1.96 16.28
N VAL A 595 -6.55 -0.64 16.19
CA VAL A 595 -5.43 0.27 16.41
C VAL A 595 -5.29 0.50 17.91
N LEU A 596 -4.10 0.21 18.44
CA LEU A 596 -3.79 0.25 19.86
C LEU A 596 -2.54 1.11 20.06
N THR A 597 -2.59 2.11 20.93
CA THR A 597 -1.39 2.85 21.35
C THR A 597 -0.87 2.25 22.64
N LEU A 598 0.34 1.72 22.60
CA LEU A 598 1.00 1.17 23.76
C LEU A 598 1.69 2.30 24.55
N PRO A 599 1.62 2.28 25.88
CA PRO A 599 2.21 3.29 26.72
C PRO A 599 3.72 3.25 26.59
N SER A 600 4.34 4.42 26.75
CA SER A 600 5.80 4.50 26.85
C SER A 600 6.30 3.72 28.06
N THR A 601 7.58 3.36 28.05
CA THR A 601 8.23 2.75 29.22
C THR A 601 8.32 3.72 30.40
N GLY A 602 8.08 5.02 30.20
CA GLY A 602 8.17 6.04 31.24
C GLY A 602 9.56 6.13 31.88
N GLY A 603 10.62 5.70 31.20
CA GLY A 603 11.98 5.63 31.75
C GLY A 603 12.25 4.43 32.67
N LYS A 604 11.33 3.45 32.75
CA LYS A 604 11.52 2.21 33.51
C LYS A 604 12.68 1.39 32.93
N SER A 605 13.47 0.76 33.80
CA SER A 605 14.54 -0.17 33.40
C SER A 605 13.93 -1.45 32.86
N ILE A 606 14.16 -1.74 31.58
CA ILE A 606 13.71 -2.98 30.95
C ILE A 606 14.81 -4.03 31.04
N THR A 607 14.41 -5.28 31.30
CA THR A 607 15.30 -6.44 31.40
C THR A 607 14.80 -7.56 30.49
N ASP A 608 15.63 -8.58 30.25
CA ASP A 608 15.29 -9.74 29.41
C ASP A 608 14.06 -10.54 29.90
N GLY A 609 13.60 -10.32 31.15
CA GLY A 609 12.37 -10.92 31.69
C GLY A 609 11.09 -10.17 31.32
N HIS A 610 11.18 -9.02 30.64
CA HIS A 610 10.03 -8.21 30.25
C HIS A 610 9.60 -8.52 28.83
N TYR A 611 8.29 -8.54 28.59
CA TYR A 611 7.76 -8.89 27.27
C TYR A 611 6.50 -8.09 26.96
N THR A 612 6.17 -8.00 25.68
CA THR A 612 4.86 -7.51 25.23
C THR A 612 3.95 -8.71 24.97
N GLY A 613 2.76 -8.70 25.55
CA GLY A 613 1.75 -9.73 25.36
C GLY A 613 0.65 -9.32 24.39
N VAL A 614 0.11 -10.29 23.66
CA VAL A 614 -1.14 -10.16 22.89
C VAL A 614 -2.11 -11.22 23.38
N GLY A 615 -3.39 -10.89 23.58
CA GLY A 615 -4.35 -11.86 24.06
C GLY A 615 -5.78 -11.49 23.74
N PHE A 616 -6.71 -12.31 24.24
CA PHE A 616 -8.14 -12.14 23.99
C PHE A 616 -8.95 -12.40 25.25
N ASP A 617 -9.80 -11.45 25.60
CA ASP A 617 -10.85 -11.64 26.60
C ASP A 617 -12.17 -12.02 25.93
N LEU A 618 -12.90 -12.90 26.58
CA LEU A 618 -14.25 -13.27 26.20
C LEU A 618 -15.24 -12.87 27.29
N THR A 619 -16.36 -12.25 26.90
CA THR A 619 -17.45 -11.92 27.85
C THR A 619 -18.60 -12.91 27.69
N VAL A 620 -18.59 -14.02 28.45
CA VAL A 620 -19.60 -15.09 28.30
C VAL A 620 -20.09 -15.67 29.62
N GLY A 621 -21.41 -15.87 29.71
CA GLY A 621 -22.09 -16.54 30.81
C GLY A 621 -22.67 -17.92 30.43
N LYS A 622 -22.31 -18.46 29.27
CA LYS A 622 -22.82 -19.72 28.72
C LYS A 622 -21.71 -20.48 27.98
N PRO A 623 -21.88 -21.80 27.72
CA PRO A 623 -20.93 -22.54 26.90
C PRO A 623 -20.90 -21.97 25.48
N ILE A 624 -19.71 -21.88 24.88
CA ILE A 624 -19.52 -21.30 23.54
C ILE A 624 -18.24 -21.86 22.91
N ALA A 625 -18.11 -21.84 21.58
CA ALA A 625 -16.82 -22.02 20.92
C ALA A 625 -16.44 -20.77 20.12
N VAL A 626 -15.20 -20.32 20.28
CA VAL A 626 -14.62 -19.21 19.53
C VAL A 626 -13.50 -19.74 18.64
N ASP A 627 -13.55 -19.43 17.36
CA ASP A 627 -12.48 -19.74 16.42
C ASP A 627 -11.65 -18.47 16.16
N LEU A 628 -10.32 -18.58 16.22
CA LEU A 628 -9.34 -17.52 15.99
C LEU A 628 -8.31 -17.94 14.95
N ALA A 629 -7.99 -17.05 14.02
CA ALA A 629 -6.95 -17.29 13.02
C ALA A 629 -6.21 -15.99 12.67
N ASN A 630 -5.03 -16.14 12.06
CA ASN A 630 -4.26 -15.03 11.47
C ASN A 630 -4.10 -13.85 12.44
N VAL A 631 -3.75 -14.12 13.70
CA VAL A 631 -3.46 -13.04 14.65
C VAL A 631 -2.11 -12.42 14.29
N GLU A 632 -2.15 -11.16 13.89
CA GLU A 632 -1.07 -10.40 13.29
C GLU A 632 -0.92 -9.06 14.00
N LEU A 633 0.33 -8.65 14.21
CA LEU A 633 0.66 -7.36 14.81
C LEU A 633 1.53 -6.52 13.87
N TYR A 634 1.05 -5.31 13.59
CA TYR A 634 1.71 -4.34 12.72
C TYR A 634 2.08 -3.10 13.53
N GLU A 635 3.24 -2.52 13.29
CA GLU A 635 3.61 -1.22 13.85
C GLU A 635 3.05 -0.18 12.89
N LEU A 636 2.22 0.70 13.43
CA LEU A 636 1.79 1.88 12.69
C LEU A 636 2.87 2.93 12.86
N ALA A 637 3.08 3.71 11.80
CA ALA A 637 3.90 4.90 11.92
C ALA A 637 3.28 5.82 13.00
N PRO A 638 4.10 6.52 13.80
CA PRO A 638 3.62 7.54 14.73
C PRO A 638 2.79 8.62 14.05
#